data_AF-A0A2D7HGB6-F1
#
_entry.id   AF-A0A2D7HGB6-F1
#
_cell.length_a   1.000
_cell.length_b   1.000
_cell.length_c   1.000
_cell.angle_alpha   90.00
_cell.angle_beta   90.00
_cell.angle_gamma   90.00
#
_symmetry.space_group_name_H-M   'P 1'
#
loop_
_entity.id
_entity.type
_entity.pdbx_description
1 polymer ?
#
loop_
_entity_poly.entity_id
_entity_poly.type
_entity_poly.pdbx_seq_one_letter_code
_entity_poly.pdbx_strand_id
1 'polypeptide(L)'
;MVTWAIWSPGLFGHLGCLLSKVPAWGRSFFLLLNMRVNMPALSRSKYLFLYYLLLAACSGLFCGGPALAQISTFQERFEQSHDFLGKGTSGTSWDGFLGDGKGETADRIEIADGVLNLRSTNGRYQEGWNPLGPLLFKTVTTDFKATVRIAEYESLSFNNGGLMARVADDSDAGKGEDWISVDYFPIYGGIYARMADDGRRVEKGSNGQGRNADRFLQLERKGNLFFLRHSKEGETWQELNGSPFQRSDLVNVPLQVGLFQATYSDKQGQVSFDDFTLELSEPVKQARLVAPGNEAMGLPPSVALQWIPGHEATHHDLYFGTSREDVSGATADLPKGVYQGRFANEVMEHVIDGLDDGRVFYWRVDALAGEEITAGQVWSFTVYDRSLDDFDSFTTSDDFFSRWKVAGDGAVALDKGRGSDSSKSLALSVTGRGKVATTLRFSQPQDWLSSTYNFRSLRMYLRLGEATQLSRVWLACEDGDWGTQRAEIEYPGGLTALTDNWVRWDVDLRSLLRSNPALRLDHITSLTIGVGGSGKLLVDDLSVEYQSISSPAGTNEAAASGQRAAWPLYVDPDRFVEPVPFDQVTVTGGLWRERMNVNRTSSLPHVWGRCEASTKANGEASRRLDNFAKAAGKMKGGFTGTFFNDSDVYKIIEGTANSLQNHPDSDLEAYTDRVIDLISAAQWDDGYLFTFYSLPNRRPEARWSNVGSMHELYCAGHLIEAAIAYQQATGKRKLLDVAIRFADLICDTFGPQGRNEAPGHQEIELALFRLFDLTGERRYLQTARFFIDQRGDAGRKQRYGTYSQDHKPFAEQENGVGHSVRAGYLYCAATDIAMRDRDESYANTLYRIWDNVTNRKMYLTGGIGQPGGPEGFAGDYELGNGCYAETCSGIAFAMWNHRLHLMTGESKYADLIERTFYNNMLSALSVEGDRHYYTNPLETGGRERWPWPGHDCACCPSNLVRVISAISGYTYSQSEDVIRVNQYLTSRGELLLGENTVVLSQETRYPWDGGIRITVLPEQESEFEIKLRIPGWARNQPVPGNLYRYLDSPELPIVLTVNDNAVPVKIHEGYVSLRRIWKRDDLIRLTLPMPVRRVIAHPRANADKGMVAVERGPLVYCAEFKDNAAEASQWKLSDTSSLKVGWRDDLLGGAVTLVESENARHNHQKGLTLIPYYLYSNRGRGSMRVWLPRVAEEAN
;
A
#
# COMPACT_ATOMS: atom_id res chain seq x y z
N MET A 1 10.10 -47.49 -47.35
CA MET A 1 8.93 -48.40 -47.37
C MET A 1 7.79 -47.66 -46.66
N VAL A 2 6.66 -47.38 -47.32
CA VAL A 2 5.42 -48.20 -47.39
C VAL A 2 4.40 -47.80 -46.31
N THR A 3 3.45 -46.91 -46.70
CA THR A 3 2.05 -46.75 -46.21
C THR A 3 1.81 -46.36 -44.73
N TRP A 4 0.74 -45.66 -44.31
CA TRP A 4 -0.59 -45.29 -44.87
C TRP A 4 -0.81 -43.75 -44.79
N ALA A 5 -1.51 -43.01 -45.68
CA ALA A 5 -2.93 -43.02 -46.08
C ALA A 5 -3.90 -42.56 -44.95
N ILE A 6 -4.89 -41.65 -45.11
CA ILE A 6 -5.49 -40.85 -46.23
C ILE A 6 -6.13 -39.56 -45.66
N TRP A 7 -6.23 -38.45 -46.42
CA TRP A 7 -7.29 -37.42 -46.22
C TRP A 7 -7.65 -36.65 -47.51
N SER A 8 -8.91 -36.68 -47.95
CA SER A 8 -9.56 -35.91 -49.05
C SER A 8 -10.97 -36.49 -49.34
N PRO A 9 -11.92 -35.76 -49.97
CA PRO A 9 -12.05 -34.31 -50.19
C PRO A 9 -13.44 -33.74 -49.78
N GLY A 10 -13.61 -32.42 -49.89
CA GLY A 10 -14.76 -31.67 -49.34
C GLY A 10 -16.08 -31.59 -50.11
N LEU A 11 -16.93 -30.67 -49.65
CA LEU A 11 -18.15 -30.13 -50.27
C LEU A 11 -18.43 -28.73 -49.65
N PHE A 12 -19.28 -27.84 -50.16
CA PHE A 12 -19.54 -27.28 -51.52
C PHE A 12 -20.76 -26.33 -51.37
N GLY A 13 -20.69 -25.09 -51.89
CA GLY A 13 -21.86 -24.20 -52.08
C GLY A 13 -22.53 -23.66 -50.80
N HIS A 14 -23.63 -22.89 -50.87
CA HIS A 14 -24.15 -21.99 -51.92
C HIS A 14 -25.39 -21.25 -51.36
N LEU A 15 -25.75 -20.08 -51.91
CA LEU A 15 -26.87 -19.18 -51.50
C LEU A 15 -26.73 -18.57 -50.07
N GLY A 16 -27.32 -17.42 -49.75
CA GLY A 16 -27.90 -16.38 -50.63
C GLY A 16 -29.27 -15.84 -50.20
N CYS A 17 -29.36 -14.52 -49.97
CA CYS A 17 -30.58 -13.72 -49.72
C CYS A 17 -31.32 -14.05 -48.39
N LEU A 18 -31.99 -13.12 -47.69
CA LEU A 18 -32.56 -11.81 -48.04
C LEU A 18 -31.95 -10.70 -47.13
N LEU A 19 -31.70 -9.45 -47.57
CA LEU A 19 -32.61 -8.43 -48.14
C LEU A 19 -33.75 -8.01 -47.18
N SER A 20 -34.13 -6.74 -47.01
CA SER A 20 -33.52 -5.40 -47.21
C SER A 20 -34.62 -4.35 -46.93
N LYS A 21 -34.22 -3.05 -46.77
CA LYS A 21 -34.96 -1.77 -47.04
C LYS A 21 -34.82 -0.77 -45.88
N VAL A 22 -34.60 0.54 -46.09
CA VAL A 22 -34.24 1.39 -47.28
C VAL A 22 -33.96 2.84 -46.75
N PRO A 23 -33.39 3.84 -47.49
CA PRO A 23 -32.55 3.88 -48.71
C PRO A 23 -31.04 4.14 -48.38
N ALA A 24 -30.04 4.26 -49.27
CA ALA A 24 -29.87 4.41 -50.74
C ALA A 24 -29.69 5.85 -51.32
N TRP A 25 -29.12 5.94 -52.54
CA TRP A 25 -28.27 7.03 -53.12
C TRP A 25 -26.81 6.99 -52.61
N GLY A 26 -25.73 7.23 -53.37
CA GLY A 26 -25.52 7.33 -54.85
C GLY A 26 -25.35 8.77 -55.40
N ARG A 27 -24.41 9.10 -56.31
CA ARG A 27 -23.32 8.41 -57.05
C ARG A 27 -22.20 9.44 -57.37
N SER A 28 -20.96 9.12 -57.81
CA SER A 28 -20.54 8.71 -59.18
C SER A 28 -18.99 8.78 -59.29
N PHE A 29 -18.27 8.20 -60.26
CA PHE A 29 -18.38 6.92 -60.99
C PHE A 29 -17.04 6.69 -61.77
N PHE A 30 -16.60 5.44 -61.97
CA PHE A 30 -15.43 5.07 -62.81
C PHE A 30 -15.94 4.47 -64.14
N LEU A 31 -15.30 4.71 -65.31
CA LEU A 31 -15.36 3.82 -66.51
C LEU A 31 -14.52 4.34 -67.71
N LEU A 32 -13.63 3.46 -68.22
CA LEU A 32 -13.20 3.22 -69.63
C LEU A 32 -12.65 4.32 -70.60
N LEU A 33 -11.33 4.18 -70.88
CA LEU A 33 -10.73 3.77 -72.17
C LEU A 33 -10.63 4.71 -73.42
N ASN A 34 -9.53 4.48 -74.17
CA ASN A 34 -9.29 4.60 -75.63
C ASN A 34 -8.61 5.85 -76.27
N MET A 35 -7.79 5.52 -77.29
CA MET A 35 -7.04 6.36 -78.27
C MET A 35 -5.86 7.18 -77.70
N ARG A 36 -4.59 7.07 -78.14
CA ARG A 36 -3.89 6.97 -79.47
C ARG A 36 -3.43 8.34 -80.00
N VAL A 37 -2.42 8.31 -80.91
CA VAL A 37 -1.68 9.44 -81.57
C VAL A 37 -0.51 9.96 -80.71
N ASN A 38 0.76 10.03 -81.17
CA ASN A 38 1.38 9.48 -82.39
C ASN A 38 2.89 9.19 -82.20
N MET A 39 3.43 8.27 -83.02
CA MET A 39 4.87 8.08 -83.33
C MET A 39 5.26 9.01 -84.52
N PRO A 40 6.56 9.32 -84.85
CA PRO A 40 7.63 8.32 -85.01
C PRO A 40 9.15 8.70 -84.87
N ALA A 41 9.93 7.67 -84.49
CA ALA A 41 11.19 7.20 -85.08
C ALA A 41 12.52 8.03 -85.08
N LEU A 42 13.61 7.26 -85.30
CA LEU A 42 15.02 7.63 -85.59
C LEU A 42 15.85 8.16 -84.40
N SER A 43 17.06 7.66 -84.11
CA SER A 43 17.80 6.52 -84.71
C SER A 43 18.73 5.80 -83.70
N ARG A 44 19.24 4.62 -84.06
CA ARG A 44 19.91 3.65 -83.17
C ARG A 44 21.31 4.04 -82.64
N SER A 45 21.85 5.21 -82.96
CA SER A 45 23.28 5.52 -82.79
C SER A 45 23.71 6.11 -81.43
N LYS A 46 22.79 6.50 -80.53
CA LYS A 46 23.13 6.93 -79.16
C LYS A 46 22.72 5.96 -78.04
N TYR A 47 22.02 4.88 -78.37
CA TYR A 47 21.60 3.88 -77.37
C TYR A 47 22.76 3.07 -76.77
N LEU A 48 23.87 2.89 -77.50
CA LEU A 48 25.02 2.11 -77.01
C LEU A 48 25.74 2.76 -75.82
N PHE A 49 25.68 4.08 -75.68
CA PHE A 49 26.37 4.80 -74.59
C PHE A 49 25.52 4.86 -73.31
N LEU A 50 24.19 4.84 -73.43
CA LEU A 50 23.29 4.77 -72.27
C LEU A 50 23.17 3.34 -71.72
N TYR A 51 23.31 2.32 -72.57
CA TYR A 51 23.21 0.91 -72.17
C TYR A 51 24.33 0.49 -71.19
N TYR A 52 25.55 1.02 -71.36
CA TYR A 52 26.67 0.78 -70.45
C TYR A 52 26.56 1.51 -69.09
N LEU A 53 25.79 2.60 -69.02
CA LEU A 53 25.55 3.33 -67.75
C LEU A 53 24.35 2.78 -66.97
N LEU A 54 23.31 2.25 -67.64
CA LEU A 54 22.16 1.65 -66.97
C LEU A 54 22.41 0.21 -66.49
N LEU A 55 23.36 -0.53 -67.10
CA LEU A 55 23.79 -1.84 -66.58
C LEU A 55 24.61 -1.76 -65.27
N ALA A 56 25.02 -0.56 -64.86
CA ALA A 56 25.62 -0.30 -63.55
C ALA A 56 24.61 0.18 -62.48
N ALA A 57 23.34 0.40 -62.86
CA ALA A 57 22.32 1.02 -62.00
C ALA A 57 21.13 0.10 -61.65
N CYS A 58 21.01 -1.07 -62.30
CA CYS A 58 19.88 -2.00 -62.14
C CYS A 58 20.30 -3.43 -61.75
N SER A 59 21.32 -3.56 -60.91
CA SER A 59 21.78 -4.85 -60.33
C SER A 59 21.87 -4.83 -58.79
N GLY A 60 21.37 -3.76 -58.15
CA GLY A 60 21.41 -3.55 -56.69
C GLY A 60 20.06 -3.28 -56.02
N LEU A 61 18.95 -3.77 -56.60
CA LEU A 61 17.59 -3.58 -56.05
C LEU A 61 16.73 -4.86 -56.15
N PHE A 62 17.04 -5.85 -55.30
CA PHE A 62 16.06 -6.77 -54.73
C PHE A 62 16.57 -7.29 -53.37
N CYS A 63 15.66 -7.60 -52.45
CA CYS A 63 15.95 -8.06 -51.08
C CYS A 63 16.72 -7.08 -50.17
N GLY A 64 16.49 -5.77 -50.36
CA GLY A 64 16.56 -4.82 -49.23
C GLY A 64 15.36 -5.03 -48.30
N GLY A 65 15.40 -6.07 -47.46
CA GLY A 65 14.54 -6.15 -46.29
C GLY A 65 14.97 -5.11 -45.24
N PRO A 66 14.29 -5.01 -44.08
CA PRO A 66 14.94 -4.42 -42.92
C PRO A 66 16.26 -5.17 -42.70
N ALA A 67 17.35 -4.45 -42.41
CA ALA A 67 18.55 -5.09 -41.91
C ALA A 67 18.14 -5.83 -40.63
N LEU A 68 18.20 -7.16 -40.65
CA LEU A 68 17.94 -7.96 -39.46
C LEU A 68 19.00 -7.57 -38.43
N ALA A 69 18.57 -6.87 -37.37
CA ALA A 69 19.41 -6.57 -36.22
C ALA A 69 20.11 -7.87 -35.81
N GLN A 70 21.44 -7.83 -35.64
CA GLN A 70 22.24 -9.05 -35.68
C GLN A 70 22.28 -9.69 -34.29
N ILE A 71 21.09 -10.12 -33.83
CA ILE A 71 20.87 -10.78 -32.54
C ILE A 71 21.89 -11.90 -32.41
N SER A 72 22.86 -11.69 -31.52
CA SER A 72 23.83 -12.70 -31.19
C SER A 72 23.19 -13.62 -30.16
N THR A 73 22.71 -14.77 -30.65
CA THR A 73 22.18 -15.84 -29.82
C THR A 73 23.32 -16.77 -29.41
N PHE A 74 23.70 -16.72 -28.13
CA PHE A 74 24.44 -17.81 -27.51
C PHE A 74 23.44 -18.89 -27.06
N GLN A 75 23.72 -20.16 -27.38
CA GLN A 75 22.90 -21.29 -26.93
C GLN A 75 23.82 -22.43 -26.50
N GLU A 76 23.48 -23.05 -25.38
CA GLU A 76 24.22 -24.13 -24.76
C GLU A 76 23.29 -25.30 -24.44
N ARG A 77 23.71 -26.49 -24.87
CA ARG A 77 22.99 -27.76 -24.72
C ARG A 77 23.70 -28.74 -23.79
N PHE A 78 24.89 -28.36 -23.29
CA PHE A 78 25.67 -29.11 -22.30
C PHE A 78 26.08 -30.52 -22.76
N GLU A 79 26.22 -30.72 -24.08
CA GLU A 79 26.60 -31.99 -24.69
C GLU A 79 28.10 -32.33 -24.50
N GLN A 80 28.97 -31.32 -24.44
CA GLN A 80 30.41 -31.49 -24.27
C GLN A 80 30.80 -31.45 -22.79
N SER A 81 31.17 -32.62 -22.24
CA SER A 81 31.59 -32.72 -20.83
C SER A 81 32.85 -31.90 -20.53
N HIS A 82 32.76 -31.07 -19.48
CA HIS A 82 33.83 -30.16 -19.05
C HIS A 82 33.77 -29.94 -17.54
N ASP A 83 34.94 -29.72 -16.94
CA ASP A 83 35.11 -29.43 -15.51
C ASP A 83 35.77 -28.06 -15.41
N PHE A 84 35.01 -27.06 -14.95
CA PHE A 84 35.47 -25.68 -14.92
C PHE A 84 36.44 -25.42 -13.76
N LEU A 85 36.26 -26.09 -12.61
CA LEU A 85 37.15 -25.96 -11.46
C LEU A 85 38.52 -26.59 -11.73
N GLY A 86 38.56 -27.69 -12.49
CA GLY A 86 39.81 -28.36 -12.88
C GLY A 86 40.50 -27.82 -14.13
N LYS A 87 39.80 -27.10 -15.02
CA LYS A 87 40.32 -26.72 -16.36
C LYS A 87 40.13 -25.25 -16.75
N GLY A 88 39.47 -24.43 -15.92
CA GLY A 88 39.03 -23.09 -16.29
C GLY A 88 37.94 -23.10 -17.38
N THR A 89 37.66 -21.96 -18.01
CA THR A 89 36.80 -21.85 -19.20
C THR A 89 37.48 -22.25 -20.52
N SER A 90 38.77 -22.62 -20.49
CA SER A 90 39.56 -22.91 -21.69
C SER A 90 39.00 -24.08 -22.50
N GLY A 91 38.70 -23.83 -23.78
CA GLY A 91 38.06 -24.81 -24.66
C GLY A 91 36.52 -24.83 -24.59
N THR A 92 35.91 -23.91 -23.84
CA THR A 92 34.46 -23.71 -23.79
C THR A 92 34.06 -22.39 -24.46
N SER A 93 32.76 -22.17 -24.56
CA SER A 93 32.09 -20.96 -25.07
C SER A 93 31.82 -19.88 -24.00
N TRP A 94 32.10 -20.18 -22.72
CA TRP A 94 31.79 -19.34 -21.56
C TRP A 94 32.95 -18.39 -21.24
N ASP A 95 32.63 -17.19 -20.75
CA ASP A 95 33.64 -16.14 -20.54
C ASP A 95 34.34 -16.28 -19.18
N GLY A 96 33.60 -16.65 -18.14
CA GLY A 96 34.13 -16.89 -16.80
C GLY A 96 33.17 -17.65 -15.90
N PHE A 97 33.64 -17.95 -14.69
CA PHE A 97 32.80 -18.41 -13.59
C PHE A 97 33.29 -17.82 -12.26
N LEU A 98 32.43 -17.86 -11.25
CA LEU A 98 32.77 -17.74 -9.84
C LEU A 98 32.68 -19.13 -9.22
N GLY A 99 33.65 -19.53 -8.39
CA GLY A 99 33.64 -20.79 -7.66
C GLY A 99 34.95 -21.17 -6.97
N ASP A 100 36.10 -20.76 -7.49
CA ASP A 100 37.46 -21.13 -7.02
C ASP A 100 38.23 -19.97 -6.35
N GLY A 101 37.67 -18.76 -6.34
CA GLY A 101 38.25 -17.56 -5.77
C GLY A 101 38.26 -17.49 -4.24
N LYS A 102 38.97 -16.48 -3.71
CA LYS A 102 39.14 -16.29 -2.26
C LYS A 102 37.89 -15.68 -1.63
N GLY A 103 36.94 -16.55 -1.30
CA GLY A 103 35.60 -16.16 -0.83
C GLY A 103 34.50 -16.79 -1.67
N GLU A 104 34.76 -17.96 -2.27
CA GLU A 104 33.83 -18.70 -3.11
C GLU A 104 33.78 -20.16 -2.62
N THR A 105 32.67 -20.86 -2.89
CA THR A 105 32.36 -22.18 -2.29
C THR A 105 31.75 -23.16 -3.28
N ALA A 106 32.27 -23.20 -4.52
CA ALA A 106 31.84 -24.20 -5.48
C ALA A 106 32.42 -25.59 -5.16
N ASP A 107 31.56 -26.54 -4.81
CA ASP A 107 31.90 -27.97 -4.68
C ASP A 107 31.91 -28.69 -6.05
N ARG A 108 31.37 -28.04 -7.09
CA ARG A 108 31.30 -28.51 -8.48
C ARG A 108 30.80 -27.40 -9.40
N ILE A 109 31.47 -27.25 -10.54
CA ILE A 109 30.97 -26.59 -11.75
C ILE A 109 31.35 -27.52 -12.91
N GLU A 110 30.43 -28.42 -13.29
CA GLU A 110 30.74 -29.57 -14.16
C GLU A 110 29.60 -29.84 -15.15
N ILE A 111 29.94 -29.89 -16.44
CA ILE A 111 29.05 -30.42 -17.49
C ILE A 111 29.29 -31.93 -17.57
N ALA A 112 28.25 -32.70 -17.29
CA ALA A 112 28.24 -34.16 -17.35
C ALA A 112 26.83 -34.66 -17.72
N ASP A 113 26.76 -35.78 -18.44
CA ASP A 113 25.51 -36.47 -18.79
C ASP A 113 24.42 -35.60 -19.45
N GLY A 114 24.83 -34.55 -20.18
CA GLY A 114 23.93 -33.64 -20.91
C GLY A 114 23.37 -32.47 -20.09
N VAL A 115 23.87 -32.24 -18.87
CA VAL A 115 23.44 -31.14 -17.99
C VAL A 115 24.63 -30.40 -17.38
N LEU A 116 24.46 -29.11 -17.07
CA LEU A 116 25.36 -28.37 -16.19
C LEU A 116 24.97 -28.64 -14.74
N ASN A 117 25.92 -29.09 -13.92
CA ASN A 117 25.75 -29.33 -12.51
C ASN A 117 26.48 -28.25 -11.71
N LEU A 118 25.75 -27.46 -10.93
CA LEU A 118 26.30 -26.45 -10.02
C LEU A 118 26.02 -26.87 -8.57
N ARG A 119 27.04 -26.81 -7.71
CA ARG A 119 26.96 -27.30 -6.32
C ARG A 119 27.77 -26.45 -5.36
N SER A 120 27.24 -26.22 -4.16
CA SER A 120 27.96 -25.52 -3.09
C SER A 120 27.57 -26.00 -1.70
N THR A 121 28.47 -25.74 -0.75
CA THR A 121 28.25 -25.86 0.69
C THR A 121 28.45 -24.49 1.31
N ASN A 122 27.45 -23.98 2.02
CA ASN A 122 27.43 -22.64 2.63
C ASN A 122 27.64 -21.46 1.64
N GLY A 123 27.40 -21.64 0.34
CA GLY A 123 27.46 -20.57 -0.66
C GLY A 123 26.26 -19.62 -0.56
N ARG A 124 26.52 -18.30 -0.50
CA ARG A 124 25.52 -17.26 -0.21
C ARG A 124 25.68 -16.05 -1.13
N TYR A 125 24.56 -15.60 -1.69
CA TYR A 125 24.44 -14.25 -2.24
C TYR A 125 23.67 -13.40 -1.20
N GLN A 126 24.40 -12.89 -0.19
CA GLN A 126 23.83 -12.10 0.92
C GLN A 126 24.91 -11.32 1.70
N GLU A 127 24.65 -10.04 1.96
CA GLU A 127 25.32 -9.08 2.88
C GLU A 127 26.64 -9.53 3.55
N GLY A 128 27.73 -8.83 3.19
CA GLY A 128 29.04 -8.95 3.84
C GLY A 128 29.93 -10.06 3.28
N TRP A 129 31.08 -10.29 3.93
CA TRP A 129 32.14 -11.23 3.52
C TRP A 129 31.76 -12.73 3.64
N ASN A 130 30.53 -13.10 3.29
CA ASN A 130 30.10 -14.48 3.12
C ASN A 130 30.69 -15.07 1.82
N PRO A 131 30.94 -16.39 1.75
CA PRO A 131 31.44 -16.98 0.52
C PRO A 131 30.33 -17.10 -0.54
N LEU A 132 30.63 -16.75 -1.78
CA LEU A 132 29.70 -16.84 -2.90
C LEU A 132 29.49 -18.31 -3.33
N GLY A 133 28.29 -18.62 -3.83
CA GLY A 133 28.01 -19.88 -4.53
C GLY A 133 28.45 -19.82 -6.00
N PRO A 134 28.49 -20.94 -6.73
CA PRO A 134 28.91 -20.96 -8.14
C PRO A 134 28.00 -20.12 -9.05
N LEU A 135 28.63 -19.44 -10.02
CA LEU A 135 28.00 -18.74 -11.14
C LEU A 135 28.83 -19.01 -12.40
N LEU A 136 28.26 -19.56 -13.47
CA LEU A 136 28.89 -19.72 -14.78
C LEU A 136 28.27 -18.71 -15.76
N PHE A 137 29.08 -17.84 -16.40
CA PHE A 137 28.58 -16.61 -17.02
C PHE A 137 29.19 -16.24 -18.39
N LYS A 138 28.44 -15.40 -19.10
CA LYS A 138 28.87 -14.57 -20.23
C LYS A 138 28.91 -13.10 -19.80
N THR A 139 29.84 -12.31 -20.34
CA THR A 139 29.90 -10.87 -20.04
C THR A 139 29.16 -10.07 -21.11
N VAL A 140 28.22 -9.22 -20.70
CA VAL A 140 27.24 -8.54 -21.55
C VAL A 140 27.15 -7.06 -21.21
N THR A 141 27.24 -6.17 -22.21
CA THR A 141 27.08 -4.71 -22.04
C THR A 141 25.72 -4.18 -22.51
N THR A 142 24.97 -4.96 -23.30
CA THR A 142 23.71 -4.53 -23.92
C THR A 142 22.46 -5.11 -23.24
N ASP A 143 21.28 -4.73 -23.76
CA ASP A 143 20.00 -5.34 -23.40
C ASP A 143 19.92 -6.78 -23.91
N PHE A 144 19.40 -7.71 -23.10
CA PHE A 144 19.51 -9.16 -23.35
C PHE A 144 18.25 -9.93 -22.95
N LYS A 145 18.11 -11.18 -23.41
CA LYS A 145 17.10 -12.14 -22.96
C LYS A 145 17.72 -13.51 -22.73
N ALA A 146 17.81 -13.93 -21.48
CA ALA A 146 18.32 -15.23 -21.07
C ALA A 146 17.18 -16.19 -20.69
N THR A 147 17.28 -17.46 -21.05
CA THR A 147 16.34 -18.55 -20.69
C THR A 147 17.10 -19.80 -20.26
N VAL A 148 16.53 -20.59 -19.33
CA VAL A 148 17.04 -21.93 -18.98
C VAL A 148 15.92 -22.84 -18.48
N ARG A 149 16.12 -24.17 -18.54
CA ARG A 149 15.35 -25.15 -17.78
C ARG A 149 16.12 -25.70 -16.58
N ILE A 150 15.45 -25.80 -15.44
CA ILE A 150 15.92 -26.59 -14.30
C ILE A 150 15.73 -28.08 -14.63
N ALA A 151 16.83 -28.79 -14.85
CA ALA A 151 16.86 -30.22 -15.14
C ALA A 151 16.55 -31.02 -13.86
N GLU A 152 17.38 -30.84 -12.83
CA GLU A 152 17.23 -31.46 -11.51
C GLU A 152 17.43 -30.45 -10.38
N TYR A 153 16.86 -30.74 -9.22
CA TYR A 153 16.93 -29.88 -8.03
C TYR A 153 16.99 -30.75 -6.78
N GLU A 154 18.07 -30.65 -6.01
CA GLU A 154 18.19 -31.37 -4.75
C GLU A 154 17.25 -30.77 -3.70
N SER A 155 16.39 -31.61 -3.09
CA SER A 155 15.30 -31.20 -2.19
C SER A 155 15.77 -30.85 -0.77
N LEU A 156 16.78 -29.98 -0.69
CA LEU A 156 17.43 -29.49 0.53
C LEU A 156 16.90 -28.10 0.91
N SER A 157 16.52 -27.92 2.17
CA SER A 157 16.21 -26.59 2.71
C SER A 157 17.41 -25.66 2.56
N PHE A 158 17.17 -24.45 2.03
CA PHE A 158 18.18 -23.42 1.74
C PHE A 158 19.06 -23.67 0.49
N ASN A 159 18.74 -24.64 -0.37
CA ASN A 159 19.30 -24.78 -1.73
C ASN A 159 18.44 -24.03 -2.77
N ASN A 160 19.05 -23.23 -3.65
CA ASN A 160 18.40 -22.69 -4.86
C ASN A 160 19.38 -22.59 -6.04
N GLY A 161 18.83 -22.41 -7.24
CA GLY A 161 19.59 -22.03 -8.44
C GLY A 161 18.69 -21.39 -9.50
N GLY A 162 19.27 -20.76 -10.51
CA GLY A 162 18.50 -20.01 -11.51
C GLY A 162 19.35 -19.21 -12.48
N LEU A 163 18.74 -18.18 -13.08
CA LEU A 163 19.42 -17.19 -13.93
C LEU A 163 19.80 -15.98 -13.09
N MET A 164 21.02 -15.45 -13.26
CA MET A 164 21.50 -14.24 -12.60
C MET A 164 22.16 -13.29 -13.61
N ALA A 165 22.01 -11.99 -13.38
CA ALA A 165 22.82 -10.93 -13.96
C ALA A 165 23.45 -10.11 -12.82
N ARG A 166 24.79 -10.11 -12.75
CA ARG A 166 25.61 -9.50 -11.69
C ARG A 166 26.52 -8.43 -12.31
N VAL A 167 26.84 -7.34 -11.61
CA VAL A 167 27.86 -6.38 -12.08
C VAL A 167 29.22 -7.08 -12.21
N ALA A 168 29.89 -6.90 -13.34
CA ALA A 168 31.21 -7.49 -13.59
C ALA A 168 32.29 -6.83 -12.70
N ASP A 169 33.33 -7.60 -12.35
CA ASP A 169 34.43 -7.15 -11.49
C ASP A 169 35.42 -6.23 -12.25
N ASP A 170 34.96 -5.02 -12.58
CA ASP A 170 35.70 -3.96 -13.26
C ASP A 170 36.08 -2.86 -12.25
N SER A 171 37.22 -2.20 -12.44
CA SER A 171 37.65 -1.06 -11.63
C SER A 171 36.71 0.15 -11.74
N ASP A 172 36.04 0.32 -12.88
CA ASP A 172 35.18 1.49 -13.14
C ASP A 172 33.68 1.22 -12.85
N ALA A 173 33.26 -0.04 -12.69
CA ALA A 173 31.86 -0.43 -12.51
C ALA A 173 31.41 -0.58 -11.04
N GLY A 174 32.33 -0.41 -10.08
CA GLY A 174 32.09 -0.72 -8.67
C GLY A 174 32.30 -2.19 -8.32
N LYS A 175 32.16 -2.55 -7.04
CA LYS A 175 32.32 -3.95 -6.61
C LYS A 175 31.08 -4.74 -7.01
N GLY A 176 31.27 -5.94 -7.57
CA GLY A 176 30.17 -6.83 -7.98
C GLY A 176 29.38 -7.47 -6.83
N GLU A 177 28.88 -6.68 -5.88
CA GLU A 177 27.94 -7.09 -4.83
C GLU A 177 26.48 -6.94 -5.31
N ASP A 178 26.25 -6.18 -6.39
CA ASP A 178 24.94 -5.89 -6.96
C ASP A 178 24.57 -6.85 -8.13
N TRP A 179 23.35 -7.37 -8.08
CA TRP A 179 22.85 -8.39 -9.01
C TRP A 179 21.31 -8.48 -8.99
N ILE A 180 20.74 -9.10 -10.01
CA ILE A 180 19.33 -9.51 -10.09
C ILE A 180 19.23 -10.95 -10.61
N SER A 181 18.29 -11.73 -10.09
CA SER A 181 18.13 -13.14 -10.44
C SER A 181 16.68 -13.63 -10.38
N VAL A 182 16.39 -14.65 -11.20
CA VAL A 182 15.14 -15.43 -11.17
C VAL A 182 15.46 -16.86 -10.73
N ASP A 183 14.84 -17.28 -9.63
CA ASP A 183 15.39 -18.34 -8.77
C ASP A 183 14.38 -19.46 -8.53
N TYR A 184 14.80 -20.70 -8.80
CA TYR A 184 14.04 -21.89 -8.46
C TYR A 184 14.28 -22.29 -7.00
N PHE A 185 13.30 -22.05 -6.13
CA PHE A 185 13.38 -22.29 -4.69
C PHE A 185 12.08 -22.92 -4.12
N PRO A 186 11.69 -24.11 -4.61
CA PRO A 186 10.37 -24.72 -4.40
C PRO A 186 10.04 -25.08 -2.94
N ILE A 187 11.03 -25.15 -2.06
CA ILE A 187 10.82 -25.46 -0.63
C ILE A 187 10.28 -24.25 0.15
N TYR A 188 10.56 -23.02 -0.30
CA TYR A 188 10.22 -21.79 0.43
C TYR A 188 8.99 -21.06 -0.13
N GLY A 189 8.73 -21.16 -1.45
CA GLY A 189 7.56 -20.51 -2.06
C GLY A 189 7.39 -20.72 -3.56
N GLY A 190 8.38 -21.24 -4.27
CA GLY A 190 8.26 -21.56 -5.70
C GLY A 190 9.38 -20.92 -6.50
N ILE A 191 9.04 -20.04 -7.42
CA ILE A 191 9.99 -19.21 -8.18
C ILE A 191 10.02 -17.81 -7.57
N TYR A 192 11.20 -17.21 -7.49
CA TYR A 192 11.42 -15.90 -6.87
C TYR A 192 12.15 -14.93 -7.79
N ALA A 193 11.84 -13.64 -7.64
CA ALA A 193 12.66 -12.53 -8.09
C ALA A 193 13.45 -11.98 -6.89
N ARG A 194 14.78 -12.05 -6.97
CA ARG A 194 15.69 -11.53 -5.93
C ARG A 194 16.74 -10.63 -6.55
N MET A 195 17.28 -9.74 -5.72
CA MET A 195 18.32 -8.80 -6.12
C MET A 195 19.11 -8.29 -4.92
N ALA A 196 20.33 -7.81 -5.16
CA ALA A 196 21.07 -6.96 -4.24
C ALA A 196 21.35 -5.59 -4.88
N ASP A 197 21.32 -4.56 -4.04
CA ASP A 197 21.49 -3.12 -4.32
C ASP A 197 22.19 -2.51 -3.09
N ASP A 198 23.35 -1.85 -3.26
CA ASP A 198 24.31 -1.54 -2.19
C ASP A 198 24.62 -2.77 -1.30
N GLY A 199 24.76 -3.94 -1.94
CA GLY A 199 25.00 -5.24 -1.28
C GLY A 199 23.82 -5.81 -0.46
N ARG A 200 22.69 -5.10 -0.36
CA ARG A 200 21.52 -5.52 0.44
C ARG A 200 20.58 -6.40 -0.36
N ARG A 201 20.50 -7.69 -0.03
CA ARG A 201 19.58 -8.60 -0.73
C ARG A 201 18.12 -8.31 -0.36
N VAL A 202 17.30 -7.98 -1.36
CA VAL A 202 15.84 -7.87 -1.27
C VAL A 202 15.17 -8.96 -2.11
N GLU A 203 14.16 -9.59 -1.53
CA GLU A 203 13.21 -10.46 -2.22
C GLU A 203 12.03 -9.60 -2.69
N LYS A 204 11.78 -9.54 -4.00
CA LYS A 204 10.89 -8.53 -4.60
C LYS A 204 9.56 -9.12 -5.08
N GLY A 205 9.53 -10.42 -5.36
CA GLY A 205 8.31 -11.14 -5.73
C GLY A 205 8.50 -12.65 -5.75
N SER A 206 7.40 -13.38 -5.65
CA SER A 206 7.33 -14.83 -5.79
C SER A 206 6.06 -15.23 -6.55
N ASN A 207 6.08 -16.38 -7.24
CA ASN A 207 4.88 -16.93 -7.87
C ASN A 207 4.02 -17.83 -6.94
N GLY A 208 4.48 -18.13 -5.72
CA GLY A 208 3.71 -18.87 -4.72
C GLY A 208 3.42 -20.34 -5.05
N GLN A 209 3.96 -20.90 -6.14
CA GLN A 209 3.70 -22.28 -6.59
C GLN A 209 4.27 -23.36 -5.65
N GLY A 210 5.18 -22.99 -4.74
CA GLY A 210 5.83 -23.90 -3.80
C GLY A 210 6.49 -25.07 -4.50
N ARG A 211 6.16 -26.30 -4.07
CA ARG A 211 6.72 -27.53 -4.65
C ARG A 211 6.24 -27.86 -6.06
N ASN A 212 5.22 -27.14 -6.56
CA ASN A 212 4.70 -27.29 -7.92
C ASN A 212 5.32 -26.28 -8.91
N ALA A 213 6.48 -25.70 -8.57
CA ALA A 213 7.12 -24.65 -9.34
C ALA A 213 7.51 -25.08 -10.77
N ASP A 214 7.16 -24.23 -11.73
CA ASP A 214 7.47 -24.35 -13.16
C ASP A 214 8.98 -24.42 -13.44
N ARG A 215 9.37 -25.14 -14.50
CA ARG A 215 10.78 -25.54 -14.69
C ARG A 215 11.60 -24.65 -15.62
N PHE A 216 10.97 -23.85 -16.48
CA PHE A 216 11.68 -22.91 -17.34
C PHE A 216 11.66 -21.51 -16.71
N LEU A 217 12.81 -20.83 -16.73
CA LEU A 217 13.03 -19.49 -16.19
C LEU A 217 13.51 -18.56 -17.31
N GLN A 218 13.20 -17.27 -17.20
CA GLN A 218 13.66 -16.24 -18.13
C GLN A 218 13.99 -14.93 -17.41
N LEU A 219 15.09 -14.29 -17.82
CA LEU A 219 15.58 -13.00 -17.35
C LEU A 219 15.84 -12.12 -18.58
N GLU A 220 15.02 -11.09 -18.78
CA GLU A 220 15.13 -10.15 -19.90
C GLU A 220 15.43 -8.73 -19.40
N ARG A 221 16.40 -8.04 -20.00
CA ARG A 221 16.78 -6.66 -19.70
C ARG A 221 16.38 -5.74 -20.86
N LYS A 222 15.76 -4.59 -20.56
CA LYS A 222 15.52 -3.47 -21.48
C LYS A 222 15.79 -2.14 -20.78
N GLY A 223 16.95 -1.53 -21.04
CA GLY A 223 17.45 -0.34 -20.37
C GLY A 223 17.77 -0.59 -18.90
N ASN A 224 16.88 -0.10 -18.03
CA ASN A 224 16.90 -0.33 -16.59
C ASN A 224 15.79 -1.28 -16.11
N LEU A 225 14.91 -1.76 -17.00
CA LEU A 225 13.82 -2.68 -16.67
C LEU A 225 14.26 -4.12 -16.87
N PHE A 226 14.04 -4.95 -15.85
CA PHE A 226 14.31 -6.38 -15.88
C PHE A 226 13.00 -7.18 -15.72
N PHE A 227 12.62 -7.92 -16.75
CA PHE A 227 11.44 -8.78 -16.78
C PHE A 227 11.84 -10.20 -16.42
N LEU A 228 11.24 -10.75 -15.36
CA LEU A 228 11.54 -12.08 -14.84
C LEU A 228 10.31 -12.96 -15.00
N ARG A 229 10.43 -14.03 -15.81
CA ARG A 229 9.30 -14.89 -16.21
C ARG A 229 9.56 -16.36 -15.91
N HIS A 230 8.49 -17.13 -15.83
CA HIS A 230 8.53 -18.59 -15.80
C HIS A 230 7.62 -19.23 -16.84
N SER A 231 7.91 -20.47 -17.20
CA SER A 231 7.05 -21.29 -18.06
C SER A 231 7.12 -22.77 -17.67
N LYS A 232 6.02 -23.47 -17.87
CA LYS A 232 5.94 -24.92 -17.65
C LYS A 232 6.53 -25.71 -18.81
N GLU A 233 6.39 -25.20 -20.04
CA GLU A 233 6.83 -25.84 -21.27
C GLU A 233 7.89 -25.05 -22.08
N GLY A 234 8.21 -23.81 -21.67
CA GLY A 234 9.19 -22.94 -22.33
C GLY A 234 8.61 -22.06 -23.45
N GLU A 235 7.34 -22.28 -23.82
CA GLU A 235 6.65 -21.53 -24.87
C GLU A 235 5.75 -20.42 -24.30
N THR A 236 4.84 -20.74 -23.36
CA THR A 236 3.95 -19.74 -22.75
C THR A 236 4.58 -19.17 -21.49
N TRP A 237 4.98 -17.90 -21.52
CA TRP A 237 5.67 -17.24 -20.40
C TRP A 237 4.71 -16.43 -19.52
N GLN A 238 4.87 -16.57 -18.20
CA GLN A 238 4.16 -15.83 -17.17
C GLN A 238 5.14 -14.91 -16.44
N GLU A 239 4.82 -13.63 -16.32
CA GLU A 239 5.59 -12.66 -15.52
C GLU A 239 5.50 -12.98 -14.02
N LEU A 240 6.60 -12.82 -13.28
CA LEU A 240 6.58 -12.84 -11.82
C LEU A 240 5.87 -11.58 -11.27
N ASN A 241 5.25 -11.73 -10.09
CA ASN A 241 4.69 -10.58 -9.36
C ASN A 241 5.76 -9.51 -9.12
N GLY A 242 5.47 -8.26 -9.50
CA GLY A 242 6.40 -7.12 -9.46
C GLY A 242 7.31 -6.96 -10.68
N SER A 243 7.26 -7.88 -11.66
CA SER A 243 7.98 -7.75 -12.95
C SER A 243 7.25 -6.77 -13.88
N PRO A 244 7.96 -5.88 -14.61
CA PRO A 244 9.40 -5.67 -14.60
C PRO A 244 9.89 -4.89 -13.38
N PHE A 245 11.08 -5.26 -12.87
CA PHE A 245 11.76 -4.54 -11.82
C PHE A 245 12.70 -3.48 -12.40
N GLN A 246 12.68 -2.27 -11.85
CA GLN A 246 13.60 -1.20 -12.22
C GLN A 246 14.93 -1.33 -11.44
N ARG A 247 16.04 -1.25 -12.17
CA ARG A 247 17.44 -1.28 -11.71
C ARG A 247 18.25 -0.25 -12.49
N SER A 248 18.14 1.02 -12.08
CA SER A 248 18.87 2.13 -12.70
C SER A 248 20.39 2.08 -12.43
N ASP A 249 20.77 1.43 -11.33
CA ASP A 249 22.14 1.11 -10.92
C ASP A 249 22.84 0.11 -11.87
N LEU A 250 22.10 -0.83 -12.47
CA LEU A 250 22.64 -1.77 -13.47
C LEU A 250 22.71 -1.18 -14.89
N VAL A 251 22.52 0.13 -15.07
CA VAL A 251 22.54 0.79 -16.40
C VAL A 251 23.96 1.05 -16.87
N ASN A 252 24.23 0.74 -18.14
CA ASN A 252 25.52 0.94 -18.83
C ASN A 252 26.76 0.25 -18.21
N VAL A 253 26.65 -0.41 -17.05
CA VAL A 253 27.70 -1.28 -16.51
C VAL A 253 27.71 -2.65 -17.21
N PRO A 254 28.90 -3.27 -17.43
CA PRO A 254 28.99 -4.65 -17.90
C PRO A 254 28.41 -5.63 -16.86
N LEU A 255 27.61 -6.59 -17.32
CA LEU A 255 26.97 -7.61 -16.49
C LEU A 255 27.50 -9.01 -16.82
N GLN A 256 27.85 -9.76 -15.79
CA GLN A 256 28.03 -11.22 -15.83
C GLN A 256 26.64 -11.86 -15.81
N VAL A 257 26.18 -12.38 -16.95
CA VAL A 257 24.86 -13.00 -17.13
C VAL A 257 25.02 -14.51 -17.30
N GLY A 258 24.31 -15.30 -16.50
CA GLY A 258 24.47 -16.76 -16.55
C GLY A 258 23.70 -17.55 -15.50
N LEU A 259 24.22 -18.73 -15.18
CA LEU A 259 23.58 -19.74 -14.34
C LEU A 259 24.26 -19.86 -12.99
N PHE A 260 23.49 -19.81 -11.91
CA PHE A 260 24.01 -19.80 -10.55
C PHE A 260 23.33 -20.81 -9.63
N GLN A 261 24.01 -21.19 -8.56
CA GLN A 261 23.49 -22.01 -7.46
C GLN A 261 24.01 -21.50 -6.12
N ALA A 262 23.21 -21.63 -5.07
CA ALA A 262 23.57 -21.24 -3.70
C ALA A 262 22.92 -22.16 -2.66
N THR A 263 23.72 -22.61 -1.68
CA THR A 263 23.24 -23.37 -0.52
C THR A 263 23.52 -22.61 0.77
N TYR A 264 22.52 -21.93 1.34
CA TYR A 264 22.67 -21.13 2.57
C TYR A 264 22.65 -22.02 3.85
N SER A 265 23.32 -23.17 3.81
CA SER A 265 23.44 -24.12 4.93
C SER A 265 24.82 -24.76 4.97
N ASP A 266 25.16 -25.37 6.10
CA ASP A 266 26.37 -26.19 6.31
C ASP A 266 26.36 -27.52 5.53
N LYS A 267 25.29 -27.83 4.82
CA LYS A 267 25.15 -28.99 3.94
C LYS A 267 25.40 -28.60 2.49
N GLN A 268 25.97 -29.54 1.75
CA GLN A 268 26.11 -29.47 0.30
C GLN A 268 24.73 -29.53 -0.36
N GLY A 269 24.52 -28.72 -1.40
CA GLY A 269 23.31 -28.72 -2.22
C GLY A 269 23.63 -28.51 -3.70
N GLN A 270 22.94 -29.24 -4.59
CA GLN A 270 23.10 -29.17 -6.04
C GLN A 270 21.82 -28.67 -6.76
N VAL A 271 22.01 -27.96 -7.87
CA VAL A 271 20.99 -27.72 -8.90
C VAL A 271 21.61 -28.00 -10.27
N SER A 272 20.86 -28.65 -11.16
CA SER A 272 21.32 -29.02 -12.50
C SER A 272 20.43 -28.39 -13.57
N PHE A 273 21.04 -27.97 -14.68
CA PHE A 273 20.43 -27.11 -15.70
C PHE A 273 20.60 -27.69 -17.11
N ASP A 274 19.61 -27.43 -17.98
CA ASP A 274 19.72 -27.62 -19.42
C ASP A 274 18.96 -26.55 -20.22
N ASP A 275 19.10 -26.56 -21.54
CA ASP A 275 18.48 -25.61 -22.48
C ASP A 275 18.76 -24.13 -22.14
N PHE A 276 20.05 -23.77 -22.01
CA PHE A 276 20.43 -22.37 -21.80
C PHE A 276 20.49 -21.63 -23.14
N THR A 277 19.84 -20.47 -23.21
CA THR A 277 19.93 -19.54 -24.35
C THR A 277 20.05 -18.12 -23.84
N LEU A 278 20.88 -17.31 -24.50
CA LEU A 278 21.11 -15.89 -24.22
C LEU A 278 21.13 -15.13 -25.56
N GLU A 279 20.08 -14.35 -25.80
CA GLU A 279 19.97 -13.44 -26.95
C GLU A 279 20.42 -12.03 -26.54
N LEU A 280 21.28 -11.39 -27.34
CA LEU A 280 21.70 -10.00 -27.13
C LEU A 280 21.07 -9.05 -28.14
N SER A 281 20.72 -7.85 -27.67
CA SER A 281 20.19 -6.74 -28.48
C SER A 281 21.28 -5.73 -28.84
N GLU A 282 21.01 -4.91 -29.85
CA GLU A 282 21.87 -3.78 -30.25
C GLU A 282 21.95 -2.70 -29.14
N PRO A 283 23.07 -1.97 -28.98
CA PRO A 283 23.18 -0.90 -27.98
C PRO A 283 22.29 0.30 -28.32
N VAL A 284 21.48 0.76 -27.36
CA VAL A 284 20.59 1.92 -27.54
C VAL A 284 21.32 3.22 -27.19
N LYS A 285 21.84 3.94 -28.19
CA LYS A 285 22.51 5.24 -28.01
C LYS A 285 21.59 6.41 -27.60
N GLN A 286 20.27 6.29 -27.76
CA GLN A 286 19.33 7.34 -27.36
C GLN A 286 19.01 7.31 -25.85
N ALA A 287 18.87 8.48 -25.25
CA ALA A 287 18.23 8.60 -23.95
C ALA A 287 16.76 8.12 -24.02
N ARG A 288 16.29 7.45 -22.97
CA ARG A 288 14.96 6.82 -22.91
C ARG A 288 14.14 7.40 -21.76
N LEU A 289 12.82 7.46 -21.92
CA LEU A 289 11.92 8.06 -20.94
C LEU A 289 11.82 7.21 -19.66
N VAL A 290 11.77 7.86 -18.49
CA VAL A 290 11.30 7.27 -17.23
C VAL A 290 10.04 8.00 -16.75
N ALA A 291 10.11 9.30 -16.50
CA ALA A 291 8.99 10.10 -16.01
C ALA A 291 9.10 11.58 -16.43
N PRO A 292 8.00 12.34 -16.52
CA PRO A 292 6.64 11.83 -16.61
C PRO A 292 6.40 11.07 -17.92
N GLY A 293 5.44 10.14 -17.93
CA GLY A 293 5.10 9.39 -19.15
C GLY A 293 4.71 10.31 -20.31
N ASN A 294 5.00 9.90 -21.56
CA ASN A 294 4.68 10.71 -22.72
C ASN A 294 3.16 10.88 -22.85
N GLU A 295 2.73 12.12 -23.08
CA GLU A 295 1.32 12.54 -23.11
C GLU A 295 0.59 12.34 -21.76
N ALA A 296 1.35 12.32 -20.64
CA ALA A 296 0.77 12.41 -19.30
C ALA A 296 -0.01 13.72 -19.10
N MET A 297 -1.13 13.65 -18.39
CA MET A 297 -2.06 14.76 -18.18
C MET A 297 -2.23 15.05 -16.69
N GLY A 298 -2.57 16.29 -16.35
CA GLY A 298 -2.93 16.69 -14.99
C GLY A 298 -1.75 16.83 -14.03
N LEU A 299 -0.53 17.04 -14.53
CA LEU A 299 0.68 17.15 -13.71
C LEU A 299 0.76 18.49 -12.93
N PRO A 300 1.56 18.59 -11.86
CA PRO A 300 1.70 19.82 -11.08
C PRO A 300 2.43 20.96 -11.81
N PRO A 301 2.36 22.19 -11.25
CA PRO A 301 3.33 23.26 -11.47
C PRO A 301 4.81 22.96 -11.12
N SER A 302 5.16 21.74 -10.69
CA SER A 302 6.50 21.33 -10.23
C SER A 302 6.76 19.87 -10.61
N VAL A 303 7.49 19.62 -11.71
CA VAL A 303 7.60 18.29 -12.33
C VAL A 303 9.06 17.83 -12.40
N ALA A 304 9.33 16.64 -11.87
CA ALA A 304 10.58 15.92 -12.08
C ALA A 304 10.60 15.24 -13.46
N LEU A 305 11.54 15.65 -14.31
CA LEU A 305 11.87 15.02 -15.59
C LEU A 305 12.97 13.98 -15.34
N GLN A 306 12.71 12.72 -15.67
CA GLN A 306 13.59 11.58 -15.41
C GLN A 306 13.82 10.73 -16.67
N TRP A 307 15.07 10.34 -16.92
CA TRP A 307 15.47 9.57 -18.11
C TRP A 307 16.50 8.47 -17.81
N ILE A 308 16.62 7.52 -18.73
CA ILE A 308 17.71 6.54 -18.79
C ILE A 308 18.75 7.06 -19.80
N PRO A 309 20.06 6.95 -19.53
CA PRO A 309 21.11 7.25 -20.50
C PRO A 309 20.97 6.55 -21.85
N GLY A 310 21.58 7.16 -22.86
CA GLY A 310 22.10 6.42 -24.00
C GLY A 310 23.29 5.53 -23.58
N HIS A 311 23.50 4.42 -24.30
CA HIS A 311 24.75 3.65 -24.22
C HIS A 311 25.95 4.53 -24.59
N GLU A 312 27.10 4.35 -23.94
CA GLU A 312 28.32 5.18 -24.10
C GLU A 312 28.18 6.69 -23.76
N ALA A 313 27.02 7.15 -23.29
CA ALA A 313 26.82 8.55 -22.93
C ALA A 313 27.65 8.95 -21.68
N THR A 314 28.33 10.09 -21.77
CA THR A 314 29.08 10.73 -20.66
C THR A 314 28.36 11.96 -20.10
N HIS A 315 27.54 12.60 -20.93
CA HIS A 315 26.76 13.78 -20.62
C HIS A 315 25.41 13.74 -21.34
N HIS A 316 24.47 14.57 -20.89
CA HIS A 316 23.16 14.76 -21.51
C HIS A 316 22.83 16.25 -21.66
N ASP A 317 22.24 16.65 -22.79
CA ASP A 317 21.71 17.99 -23.02
C ASP A 317 20.18 17.95 -22.90
N LEU A 318 19.61 18.73 -21.96
CA LEU A 318 18.17 18.78 -21.69
C LEU A 318 17.52 19.99 -22.36
N TYR A 319 16.37 19.77 -23.00
CA TYR A 319 15.54 20.79 -23.62
C TYR A 319 14.12 20.67 -23.09
N PHE A 320 13.51 21.80 -22.71
CA PHE A 320 12.17 21.90 -22.10
C PHE A 320 11.47 23.19 -22.54
N GLY A 321 10.21 23.12 -22.93
CA GLY A 321 9.42 24.31 -23.27
C GLY A 321 8.05 24.00 -23.88
N THR A 322 7.27 25.04 -24.18
CA THR A 322 5.84 24.89 -24.57
C THR A 322 5.62 24.81 -26.09
N SER A 323 6.67 24.48 -26.84
CA SER A 323 6.65 24.40 -28.31
C SER A 323 7.37 23.13 -28.75
N ARG A 324 6.63 22.20 -29.36
CA ARG A 324 7.19 20.93 -29.87
C ARG A 324 8.25 21.18 -30.96
N GLU A 325 8.07 22.20 -31.79
CA GLU A 325 8.97 22.55 -32.89
C GLU A 325 10.28 23.20 -32.40
N ASP A 326 10.24 23.87 -31.25
CA ASP A 326 11.44 24.42 -30.63
C ASP A 326 12.20 23.38 -29.83
N VAL A 327 11.51 22.58 -29.03
CA VAL A 327 12.11 21.44 -28.32
C VAL A 327 12.62 20.36 -29.30
N SER A 328 11.99 20.17 -30.46
CA SER A 328 12.50 19.26 -31.51
C SER A 328 13.60 19.87 -32.37
N GLY A 329 13.77 21.19 -32.38
CA GLY A 329 14.65 21.92 -33.30
C GLY A 329 15.79 22.69 -32.63
N ALA A 330 15.94 22.59 -31.30
CA ALA A 330 17.03 23.21 -30.55
C ALA A 330 18.27 22.32 -30.50
N THR A 331 19.43 22.95 -30.30
CA THR A 331 20.72 22.35 -29.92
C THR A 331 21.39 23.25 -28.87
N ALA A 332 22.50 22.84 -28.25
CA ALA A 332 23.24 23.69 -27.33
C ALA A 332 23.69 25.03 -27.97
N ASP A 333 24.10 25.00 -29.25
CA ASP A 333 24.48 26.19 -30.02
C ASP A 333 23.28 27.01 -30.54
N LEU A 334 22.11 26.37 -30.67
CA LEU A 334 20.85 27.00 -31.08
C LEU A 334 19.74 26.71 -30.04
N PRO A 335 19.84 27.27 -28.83
CA PRO A 335 19.06 26.83 -27.67
C PRO A 335 17.57 27.17 -27.72
N LYS A 336 17.14 28.04 -28.65
CA LYS A 336 15.76 28.50 -28.88
C LYS A 336 14.97 28.98 -27.63
N GLY A 337 15.64 29.24 -26.51
CA GLY A 337 15.00 29.53 -25.23
C GLY A 337 14.41 28.31 -24.50
N VAL A 338 14.73 27.09 -24.95
CA VAL A 338 14.25 25.82 -24.35
C VAL A 338 15.36 24.97 -23.73
N TYR A 339 16.63 25.19 -24.08
CA TYR A 339 17.77 24.47 -23.49
C TYR A 339 17.93 24.79 -21.99
N GLN A 340 17.94 23.75 -21.16
CA GLN A 340 18.05 23.85 -19.69
C GLN A 340 19.50 23.66 -19.19
N GLY A 341 20.37 23.05 -20.01
CA GLY A 341 21.78 22.87 -19.70
C GLY A 341 22.32 21.48 -20.04
N ARG A 342 23.62 21.31 -19.76
CA ARG A 342 24.33 20.04 -19.88
C ARG A 342 24.51 19.41 -18.50
N PHE A 343 24.16 18.14 -18.39
CA PHE A 343 24.19 17.35 -17.17
C PHE A 343 25.18 16.19 -17.33
N ALA A 344 25.88 15.81 -16.25
CA ALA A 344 26.76 14.65 -16.25
C ALA A 344 25.95 13.33 -16.23
N ASN A 345 26.55 12.22 -16.65
CA ASN A 345 25.88 10.90 -16.67
C ASN A 345 25.58 10.28 -15.27
N GLU A 346 25.72 11.05 -14.20
CA GLU A 346 25.21 10.72 -12.85
C GLU A 346 23.85 11.36 -12.55
N VAL A 347 23.44 12.38 -13.33
CA VAL A 347 22.18 13.11 -13.15
C VAL A 347 21.14 12.58 -14.13
N MET A 348 20.14 11.86 -13.58
CA MET A 348 19.02 11.26 -14.33
C MET A 348 17.66 11.84 -13.98
N GLU A 349 17.67 12.98 -13.28
CA GLU A 349 16.49 13.68 -12.77
C GLU A 349 16.72 15.19 -12.79
N HIS A 350 15.73 15.96 -13.21
CA HIS A 350 15.74 17.42 -13.15
C HIS A 350 14.32 17.96 -12.89
N VAL A 351 14.15 18.78 -11.86
CA VAL A 351 12.84 19.37 -11.49
C VAL A 351 12.66 20.72 -12.17
N ILE A 352 11.51 20.91 -12.83
CA ILE A 352 11.07 22.22 -13.33
C ILE A 352 9.90 22.73 -12.47
N ASP A 353 10.07 23.90 -11.86
CA ASP A 353 9.07 24.61 -11.06
C ASP A 353 8.39 25.75 -11.83
N GLY A 354 7.21 26.17 -11.35
CA GLY A 354 6.49 27.36 -11.82
C GLY A 354 5.75 27.17 -13.14
N LEU A 355 5.36 25.95 -13.49
CA LEU A 355 4.66 25.66 -14.75
C LEU A 355 3.22 26.20 -14.74
N ASP A 356 2.78 26.75 -15.88
CA ASP A 356 1.41 27.24 -16.07
C ASP A 356 0.36 26.12 -16.10
N ASP A 357 -0.80 26.40 -15.51
CA ASP A 357 -1.98 25.54 -15.52
C ASP A 357 -2.52 25.23 -16.92
N GLY A 358 -3.10 24.03 -17.08
CA GLY A 358 -3.74 23.54 -18.30
C GLY A 358 -2.79 23.41 -19.51
N ARG A 359 -1.51 23.77 -19.35
CA ARG A 359 -0.58 23.99 -20.45
C ARG A 359 0.22 22.74 -20.78
N VAL A 360 0.40 22.50 -22.07
CA VAL A 360 1.23 21.40 -22.59
C VAL A 360 2.70 21.84 -22.64
N PHE A 361 3.56 21.03 -22.05
CA PHE A 361 5.01 21.15 -22.08
C PHE A 361 5.62 20.01 -22.87
N TYR A 362 6.69 20.30 -23.59
CA TYR A 362 7.47 19.36 -24.39
C TYR A 362 8.90 19.31 -23.84
N TRP A 363 9.53 18.14 -23.90
CA TRP A 363 10.92 18.00 -23.50
C TRP A 363 11.67 16.92 -24.29
N ARG A 364 12.99 17.02 -24.32
CA ARG A 364 13.92 16.15 -25.05
C ARG A 364 15.22 16.05 -24.27
N VAL A 365 15.85 14.87 -24.28
CA VAL A 365 17.18 14.66 -23.72
C VAL A 365 18.08 14.07 -24.81
N ASP A 366 19.17 14.75 -25.15
CA ASP A 366 20.18 14.22 -26.08
C ASP A 366 21.31 13.56 -25.29
N ALA A 367 21.85 12.46 -25.80
CA ALA A 367 22.96 11.73 -25.20
C ALA A 367 24.29 12.07 -25.90
N LEU A 368 25.36 12.29 -25.13
CA LEU A 368 26.66 12.74 -25.64
C LEU A 368 27.80 11.77 -25.31
N ALA A 369 28.40 11.18 -26.36
CA ALA A 369 29.56 10.30 -26.30
C ALA A 369 30.77 11.00 -26.96
N GLY A 370 31.55 11.74 -26.16
CA GLY A 370 32.62 12.60 -26.67
C GLY A 370 32.05 13.75 -27.51
N GLU A 371 32.35 13.76 -28.81
CA GLU A 371 31.78 14.71 -29.79
C GLU A 371 30.51 14.19 -30.48
N GLU A 372 30.14 12.91 -30.31
CA GLU A 372 28.91 12.35 -30.90
C GLU A 372 27.68 12.72 -30.06
N ILE A 373 26.75 13.48 -30.64
CA ILE A 373 25.46 13.82 -30.04
C ILE A 373 24.36 12.97 -30.67
N THR A 374 23.76 12.08 -29.88
CA THR A 374 22.59 11.28 -30.28
C THR A 374 21.31 11.95 -29.77
N ALA A 375 20.56 12.57 -30.67
CA ALA A 375 19.34 13.29 -30.32
C ALA A 375 18.23 12.36 -29.80
N GLY A 376 17.57 12.77 -28.72
CA GLY A 376 16.48 12.01 -28.09
C GLY A 376 15.14 12.14 -28.77
N GLN A 377 14.15 11.41 -28.26
CA GLN A 377 12.74 11.59 -28.64
C GLN A 377 12.14 12.81 -27.91
N VAL A 378 11.22 13.52 -28.57
CA VAL A 378 10.47 14.62 -27.93
C VAL A 378 9.22 14.07 -27.26
N TRP A 379 9.24 14.11 -25.94
CA TRP A 379 8.13 13.74 -25.06
C TRP A 379 7.30 14.96 -24.67
N SER A 380 6.09 14.75 -24.15
CA SER A 380 5.24 15.83 -23.64
C SER A 380 4.45 15.44 -22.40
N PHE A 381 3.97 16.44 -21.67
CA PHE A 381 2.95 16.31 -20.63
C PHE A 381 2.11 17.58 -20.53
N THR A 382 1.00 17.54 -19.79
CA THR A 382 0.11 18.67 -19.57
C THR A 382 -0.08 18.90 -18.06
N VAL A 383 0.05 20.14 -17.61
CA VAL A 383 -0.21 20.55 -16.23
C VAL A 383 -1.73 20.57 -15.97
N TYR A 384 -2.17 20.32 -14.74
CA TYR A 384 -3.59 20.40 -14.37
C TYR A 384 -4.13 21.83 -14.51
N ASP A 385 -5.45 21.96 -14.68
CA ASP A 385 -6.13 23.25 -14.75
C ASP A 385 -6.88 23.51 -13.43
N ARG A 386 -6.48 24.53 -12.66
CA ARG A 386 -7.25 24.98 -11.49
C ARG A 386 -8.62 25.50 -11.89
N SER A 387 -8.78 26.02 -13.11
CA SER A 387 -10.05 26.50 -13.64
C SER A 387 -10.81 25.34 -14.29
N LEU A 388 -11.65 24.66 -13.51
CA LEU A 388 -12.51 23.60 -14.07
C LEU A 388 -13.46 24.17 -15.13
N ASP A 389 -13.88 25.43 -14.99
CA ASP A 389 -14.25 26.27 -16.13
C ASP A 389 -14.19 27.78 -15.83
N ASP A 390 -13.66 28.54 -16.78
CA ASP A 390 -13.81 29.98 -16.90
C ASP A 390 -14.84 30.24 -18.02
N PHE A 391 -16.03 30.70 -17.65
CA PHE A 391 -17.13 30.86 -18.61
C PHE A 391 -16.89 32.01 -19.61
N ASP A 392 -15.93 32.91 -19.37
CA ASP A 392 -15.55 33.93 -20.34
C ASP A 392 -14.80 33.36 -21.54
N SER A 393 -14.16 32.19 -21.41
CA SER A 393 -13.41 31.53 -22.49
C SER A 393 -14.26 31.14 -23.69
N PHE A 394 -15.53 30.74 -23.47
CA PHE A 394 -16.40 30.25 -24.54
C PHE A 394 -16.77 31.34 -25.55
N THR A 395 -16.52 31.08 -26.82
CA THR A 395 -16.80 32.05 -27.90
C THR A 395 -18.21 31.90 -28.49
N THR A 396 -18.81 30.71 -28.37
CA THR A 396 -20.15 30.41 -28.93
C THR A 396 -20.92 29.44 -28.02
N SER A 397 -22.23 29.31 -28.26
CA SER A 397 -23.05 28.31 -27.55
C SER A 397 -22.69 26.86 -27.93
N ASP A 398 -22.29 26.60 -29.17
CA ASP A 398 -21.94 25.26 -29.64
C ASP A 398 -20.61 24.77 -28.99
N ASP A 399 -19.67 25.69 -28.81
CA ASP A 399 -18.43 25.54 -28.05
C ASP A 399 -18.72 25.16 -26.58
N PHE A 400 -19.58 25.93 -25.89
CA PHE A 400 -20.07 25.59 -24.54
C PHE A 400 -20.74 24.22 -24.47
N PHE A 401 -21.70 23.93 -25.36
CA PHE A 401 -22.40 22.63 -25.38
C PHE A 401 -21.53 21.46 -25.88
N SER A 402 -20.32 21.71 -26.39
CA SER A 402 -19.33 20.67 -26.66
C SER A 402 -18.79 20.08 -25.34
N ARG A 403 -18.53 20.93 -24.35
CA ARG A 403 -17.97 20.60 -23.02
C ARG A 403 -19.06 20.27 -21.98
N TRP A 404 -20.11 21.07 -21.91
CA TRP A 404 -21.22 20.91 -20.96
C TRP A 404 -22.43 20.22 -21.59
N LYS A 405 -23.01 19.22 -20.90
CA LYS A 405 -24.22 18.50 -21.31
C LYS A 405 -25.39 18.88 -20.42
N VAL A 406 -26.61 18.96 -20.96
CA VAL A 406 -27.81 19.44 -20.25
C VAL A 406 -28.80 18.31 -20.02
N ALA A 407 -29.48 18.32 -18.86
CA ALA A 407 -30.57 17.39 -18.55
C ALA A 407 -31.68 18.07 -17.73
N GLY A 408 -32.93 17.64 -17.94
CA GLY A 408 -34.11 18.09 -17.19
C GLY A 408 -35.08 18.98 -17.97
N ASP A 409 -35.97 19.64 -17.24
CA ASP A 409 -37.19 20.31 -17.72
C ASP A 409 -36.99 21.83 -17.92
N GLY A 410 -35.75 22.27 -18.11
CA GLY A 410 -35.36 23.68 -18.18
C GLY A 410 -34.35 23.97 -19.29
N ALA A 411 -33.81 25.19 -19.27
CA ALA A 411 -32.81 25.66 -20.22
C ALA A 411 -31.49 25.99 -19.52
N VAL A 412 -30.39 25.81 -20.24
CA VAL A 412 -29.04 26.21 -19.81
C VAL A 412 -28.42 27.06 -20.92
N ALA A 413 -27.71 28.12 -20.55
CA ALA A 413 -27.07 29.06 -21.48
C ALA A 413 -25.89 29.77 -20.80
N LEU A 414 -25.17 30.59 -21.57
CA LEU A 414 -24.31 31.64 -21.04
C LEU A 414 -25.12 32.95 -20.90
N ASP A 415 -24.87 33.73 -19.85
CA ASP A 415 -25.49 35.05 -19.59
C ASP A 415 -24.44 36.01 -19.01
N LYS A 416 -24.77 37.30 -18.81
CA LYS A 416 -23.84 38.30 -18.26
C LYS A 416 -23.33 37.94 -16.85
N GLY A 417 -22.00 37.99 -16.69
CA GLY A 417 -21.30 37.58 -15.49
C GLY A 417 -20.65 38.68 -14.66
N ARG A 418 -19.59 38.32 -13.95
CA ARG A 418 -19.07 39.09 -12.81
C ARG A 418 -18.00 40.14 -13.16
N GLY A 419 -18.43 41.25 -13.76
CA GLY A 419 -17.63 42.49 -13.73
C GLY A 419 -17.94 43.52 -14.81
N SER A 420 -18.54 43.10 -15.93
CA SER A 420 -18.82 43.97 -17.07
C SER A 420 -19.93 43.40 -17.97
N ASP A 421 -20.35 44.20 -18.96
CA ASP A 421 -21.21 43.71 -20.04
C ASP A 421 -20.53 42.70 -20.99
N SER A 422 -19.21 42.49 -20.86
CA SER A 422 -18.44 41.49 -21.62
C SER A 422 -18.15 40.20 -20.87
N SER A 423 -18.30 40.17 -19.53
CA SER A 423 -18.11 38.97 -18.73
C SER A 423 -19.31 38.01 -18.83
N LYS A 424 -19.09 36.70 -18.68
CA LYS A 424 -20.09 35.63 -18.84
C LYS A 424 -20.16 34.71 -17.63
N SER A 425 -21.33 34.14 -17.38
CA SER A 425 -21.58 33.10 -16.37
C SER A 425 -22.44 31.98 -16.94
N LEU A 426 -22.35 30.80 -16.34
CA LEU A 426 -23.27 29.69 -16.56
C LEU A 426 -24.65 30.01 -15.98
N ALA A 427 -25.70 29.97 -16.82
CA ALA A 427 -27.07 30.24 -16.42
C ALA A 427 -27.97 28.99 -16.50
N LEU A 428 -28.54 28.55 -15.37
CA LEU A 428 -29.53 27.48 -15.28
C LEU A 428 -30.93 28.08 -15.04
N SER A 429 -31.87 27.85 -15.95
CA SER A 429 -33.23 28.41 -15.89
C SER A 429 -34.29 27.30 -15.88
N VAL A 430 -35.21 27.31 -14.92
CA VAL A 430 -36.23 26.27 -14.71
C VAL A 430 -37.61 26.89 -14.46
N THR A 431 -38.69 26.17 -14.78
CA THR A 431 -40.06 26.69 -14.62
C THR A 431 -40.95 25.77 -13.77
N GLY A 432 -41.83 26.39 -12.97
CA GLY A 432 -42.86 25.69 -12.20
C GLY A 432 -42.31 24.85 -11.04
N ARG A 433 -42.22 23.53 -11.25
CA ARG A 433 -41.68 22.56 -10.28
C ARG A 433 -40.67 21.59 -10.93
N GLY A 434 -40.14 21.95 -12.10
CA GLY A 434 -39.15 21.13 -12.80
C GLY A 434 -37.80 21.11 -12.11
N LYS A 435 -36.86 20.39 -12.70
CA LYS A 435 -35.43 20.43 -12.37
C LYS A 435 -34.61 20.60 -13.64
N VAL A 436 -33.48 21.29 -13.56
CA VAL A 436 -32.49 21.34 -14.66
C VAL A 436 -31.09 21.22 -14.08
N ALA A 437 -30.22 20.52 -14.80
CA ALA A 437 -28.82 20.35 -14.44
C ALA A 437 -27.94 20.40 -15.69
N THR A 438 -26.67 20.71 -15.49
CA THR A 438 -25.65 20.57 -16.52
C THR A 438 -24.39 19.91 -15.97
N THR A 439 -23.76 19.07 -16.80
CA THR A 439 -22.63 18.22 -16.45
C THR A 439 -21.44 18.55 -17.33
N LEU A 440 -20.35 18.98 -16.71
CA LEU A 440 -18.99 18.95 -17.24
C LEU A 440 -18.49 17.51 -17.19
N ARG A 441 -18.06 16.96 -18.33
CA ARG A 441 -17.36 15.67 -18.40
C ARG A 441 -15.90 15.92 -18.68
N PHE A 442 -15.02 15.45 -17.80
CA PHE A 442 -13.58 15.56 -18.01
C PHE A 442 -13.14 14.57 -19.10
N SER A 443 -12.21 14.98 -19.95
CA SER A 443 -11.64 14.13 -21.01
C SER A 443 -10.75 13.01 -20.46
N GLN A 444 -10.23 13.19 -19.25
CA GLN A 444 -9.53 12.20 -18.43
C GLN A 444 -9.98 12.35 -16.96
N PRO A 445 -9.94 11.28 -16.14
CA PRO A 445 -10.21 11.40 -14.71
C PRO A 445 -9.28 12.42 -14.05
N GLN A 446 -9.81 13.19 -13.10
CA GLN A 446 -9.08 14.20 -12.34
C GLN A 446 -8.63 13.63 -11.00
N ASP A 447 -7.42 13.99 -10.55
CA ASP A 447 -6.91 13.68 -9.22
C ASP A 447 -7.00 14.90 -8.30
N TRP A 448 -7.86 14.80 -7.27
CA TRP A 448 -8.09 15.83 -6.26
C TRP A 448 -7.61 15.42 -4.85
N LEU A 449 -6.72 14.43 -4.73
CA LEU A 449 -6.29 13.85 -3.44
C LEU A 449 -4.76 13.78 -3.26
N SER A 450 -3.98 13.75 -4.35
CA SER A 450 -2.52 13.63 -4.27
C SER A 450 -1.81 14.82 -3.58
N SER A 451 -0.61 14.56 -3.04
CA SER A 451 0.29 15.56 -2.41
C SER A 451 0.54 16.74 -3.33
N THR A 452 0.72 16.40 -4.59
CA THR A 452 0.98 17.16 -5.80
C THR A 452 -0.05 18.25 -6.10
N TYR A 453 -1.27 18.10 -5.58
CA TYR A 453 -2.40 19.01 -5.85
C TYR A 453 -2.99 19.61 -4.57
N ASN A 454 -3.15 18.83 -3.50
CA ASN A 454 -3.65 19.28 -2.19
C ASN A 454 -4.91 20.19 -2.27
N PHE A 455 -5.89 19.82 -3.11
CA PHE A 455 -7.15 20.57 -3.15
C PHE A 455 -7.94 20.36 -1.86
N ARG A 456 -8.38 21.47 -1.26
CA ARG A 456 -9.27 21.46 -0.09
C ARG A 456 -10.74 21.58 -0.49
N SER A 457 -11.00 22.38 -1.52
CA SER A 457 -12.36 22.73 -1.92
C SER A 457 -12.52 22.89 -3.42
N LEU A 458 -13.69 22.51 -3.90
CA LEU A 458 -14.24 22.94 -5.18
C LEU A 458 -14.98 24.28 -4.95
N ARG A 459 -14.68 25.32 -5.71
CA ARG A 459 -15.27 26.66 -5.60
C ARG A 459 -16.17 26.98 -6.79
N MET A 460 -17.20 27.78 -6.52
CA MET A 460 -17.90 28.63 -7.48
C MET A 460 -18.48 29.86 -6.79
N TYR A 461 -18.95 30.85 -7.57
CA TYR A 461 -19.83 31.90 -7.10
C TYR A 461 -21.24 31.67 -7.63
N LEU A 462 -22.26 31.95 -6.81
CA LEU A 462 -23.67 31.76 -7.10
C LEU A 462 -24.41 33.09 -7.03
N ARG A 463 -25.40 33.28 -7.91
CA ARG A 463 -26.37 34.39 -7.83
C ARG A 463 -27.70 33.98 -8.46
N LEU A 464 -28.83 34.48 -7.96
CA LEU A 464 -30.15 34.27 -8.59
C LEU A 464 -30.53 35.41 -9.53
N GLY A 465 -31.26 35.08 -10.59
CA GLY A 465 -31.92 36.07 -11.44
C GLY A 465 -33.18 36.65 -10.80
N GLU A 466 -33.70 37.75 -11.36
CA GLU A 466 -34.93 38.39 -10.88
C GLU A 466 -36.13 37.44 -10.80
N ALA A 467 -37.04 37.70 -9.86
CA ALA A 467 -38.27 36.93 -9.61
C ALA A 467 -38.10 35.41 -9.35
N THR A 468 -36.91 34.97 -8.94
CA THR A 468 -36.59 33.55 -8.75
C THR A 468 -37.13 32.96 -7.44
N GLN A 469 -37.63 31.73 -7.50
CA GLN A 469 -38.12 30.89 -6.40
C GLN A 469 -37.60 29.44 -6.57
N LEU A 470 -36.29 29.25 -6.47
CA LEU A 470 -35.70 27.90 -6.41
C LEU A 470 -36.03 27.23 -5.07
N SER A 471 -36.25 25.92 -5.11
CA SER A 471 -36.39 25.07 -3.92
C SER A 471 -35.08 24.39 -3.52
N ARG A 472 -34.12 24.27 -4.44
CA ARG A 472 -32.83 23.60 -4.23
C ARG A 472 -31.78 24.09 -5.23
N VAL A 473 -30.54 24.24 -4.75
CA VAL A 473 -29.32 24.31 -5.57
C VAL A 473 -28.41 23.18 -5.09
N TRP A 474 -27.85 22.40 -6.00
CA TRP A 474 -27.02 21.24 -5.67
C TRP A 474 -25.89 21.05 -6.68
N LEU A 475 -24.89 20.30 -6.24
CA LEU A 475 -23.72 19.90 -7.01
C LEU A 475 -23.50 18.39 -6.84
N ALA A 476 -23.02 17.71 -7.87
CA ALA A 476 -22.61 16.31 -7.77
C ALA A 476 -21.30 16.03 -8.51
N CYS A 477 -20.47 15.17 -7.91
CA CYS A 477 -19.26 14.64 -8.53
C CYS A 477 -19.49 13.17 -8.88
N GLU A 478 -18.98 12.73 -10.03
CA GLU A 478 -19.02 11.33 -10.49
C GLU A 478 -17.60 10.82 -10.67
N ASP A 479 -17.24 9.69 -10.06
CA ASP A 479 -15.97 9.01 -10.32
C ASP A 479 -16.07 7.95 -11.43
N GLY A 480 -14.91 7.45 -11.87
CA GLY A 480 -14.79 6.33 -12.80
C GLY A 480 -14.42 5.00 -12.14
N ASP A 481 -14.18 4.98 -10.83
CA ASP A 481 -13.59 3.83 -10.13
C ASP A 481 -14.65 2.89 -9.54
N TRP A 482 -14.37 1.58 -9.56
CA TRP A 482 -15.32 0.48 -9.34
C TRP A 482 -16.53 0.45 -10.32
N GLY A 483 -16.95 1.58 -10.89
CA GLY A 483 -18.15 1.79 -11.69
C GLY A 483 -18.98 2.90 -11.06
N THR A 484 -19.20 3.98 -11.83
CA THR A 484 -19.51 5.34 -11.37
C THR A 484 -20.25 5.46 -10.04
N GLN A 485 -19.53 5.89 -9.00
CA GLN A 485 -20.13 6.45 -7.80
C GLN A 485 -20.49 7.91 -8.06
N ARG A 486 -21.67 8.34 -7.58
CA ARG A 486 -22.15 9.71 -7.72
C ARG A 486 -22.43 10.30 -6.34
N ALA A 487 -21.58 11.21 -5.92
CA ALA A 487 -21.74 11.96 -4.68
C ALA A 487 -22.48 13.27 -4.96
N GLU A 488 -23.51 13.60 -4.18
CA GLU A 488 -24.28 14.84 -4.33
C GLU A 488 -24.27 15.64 -3.02
N ILE A 489 -24.20 16.97 -3.13
CA ILE A 489 -24.19 17.91 -2.01
C ILE A 489 -25.09 19.13 -2.33
N GLU A 490 -25.81 19.61 -1.32
CA GLU A 490 -26.69 20.78 -1.45
C GLU A 490 -25.95 22.07 -1.05
N TYR A 491 -26.36 23.20 -1.64
CA TYR A 491 -25.92 24.50 -1.17
C TYR A 491 -26.43 24.74 0.27
N PRO A 492 -25.56 24.93 1.28
CA PRO A 492 -25.96 24.94 2.69
C PRO A 492 -26.59 26.27 3.15
N GLY A 493 -26.49 27.33 2.34
CA GLY A 493 -27.03 28.64 2.67
C GLY A 493 -28.51 28.80 2.31
N GLY A 494 -29.22 29.69 2.99
CA GLY A 494 -30.57 30.07 2.59
C GLY A 494 -30.56 30.73 1.20
N LEU A 495 -31.34 30.18 0.25
CA LEU A 495 -31.34 30.61 -1.15
C LEU A 495 -31.72 32.10 -1.35
N THR A 496 -32.42 32.71 -0.38
CA THR A 496 -32.70 34.15 -0.37
C THR A 496 -31.47 35.04 -0.22
N ALA A 497 -30.33 34.51 0.25
CA ALA A 497 -29.07 35.25 0.34
C ALA A 497 -28.40 35.47 -1.03
N LEU A 498 -28.87 34.79 -2.08
CA LEU A 498 -28.25 34.76 -3.41
C LEU A 498 -28.82 35.81 -4.40
N THR A 499 -29.82 36.61 -4.03
CA THR A 499 -30.52 37.49 -5.01
C THR A 499 -29.67 38.68 -5.45
N ASP A 500 -29.13 39.41 -4.48
CA ASP A 500 -28.64 40.78 -4.73
C ASP A 500 -27.13 40.82 -5.04
N ASN A 501 -26.38 39.82 -4.58
CA ASN A 501 -24.92 39.74 -4.70
C ASN A 501 -24.46 38.36 -5.16
N TRP A 502 -23.26 38.30 -5.74
CA TRP A 502 -22.53 37.05 -5.98
C TRP A 502 -22.01 36.49 -4.65
N VAL A 503 -22.41 35.26 -4.30
CA VAL A 503 -22.01 34.58 -3.05
C VAL A 503 -21.07 33.43 -3.38
N ARG A 504 -19.90 33.38 -2.71
CA ARG A 504 -18.94 32.28 -2.86
C ARG A 504 -19.46 31.02 -2.18
N TRP A 505 -19.40 29.89 -2.88
CA TRP A 505 -19.59 28.56 -2.33
C TRP A 505 -18.31 27.76 -2.50
N ASP A 506 -17.62 27.47 -1.40
CA ASP A 506 -16.56 26.45 -1.35
C ASP A 506 -17.17 25.14 -0.81
N VAL A 507 -17.05 24.06 -1.59
CA VAL A 507 -17.43 22.69 -1.20
C VAL A 507 -16.20 22.00 -0.63
N ASP A 508 -16.18 21.75 0.68
CA ASP A 508 -15.16 20.92 1.35
C ASP A 508 -15.15 19.51 0.74
N LEU A 509 -14.05 19.16 0.05
CA LEU A 509 -13.87 17.84 -0.58
C LEU A 509 -13.80 16.71 0.45
N ARG A 510 -13.38 16.99 1.69
CA ARG A 510 -13.46 16.02 2.79
C ARG A 510 -14.89 15.85 3.27
N SER A 511 -15.73 16.89 3.30
CA SER A 511 -17.18 16.77 3.60
C SER A 511 -17.90 15.90 2.57
N LEU A 512 -17.52 16.05 1.29
CA LEU A 512 -18.02 15.22 0.20
C LEU A 512 -17.67 13.73 0.45
N LEU A 513 -16.42 13.42 0.83
CA LEU A 513 -15.98 12.07 1.23
C LEU A 513 -16.64 11.55 2.52
N ARG A 514 -16.80 12.38 3.56
CA ARG A 514 -17.48 12.01 4.82
C ARG A 514 -18.92 11.58 4.57
N SER A 515 -19.58 12.24 3.63
CA SER A 515 -20.96 11.93 3.21
C SER A 515 -21.05 10.78 2.19
N ASN A 516 -19.99 10.57 1.40
CA ASN A 516 -19.96 9.60 0.28
C ASN A 516 -18.65 8.78 0.31
N PRO A 517 -18.44 7.87 1.29
CA PRO A 517 -17.15 7.20 1.51
C PRO A 517 -16.71 6.24 0.39
N ALA A 518 -17.60 5.93 -0.57
CA ALA A 518 -17.26 5.16 -1.77
C ALA A 518 -16.63 6.02 -2.89
N LEU A 519 -16.81 7.36 -2.86
CA LEU A 519 -16.33 8.27 -3.90
C LEU A 519 -14.79 8.33 -3.94
N ARG A 520 -14.21 8.39 -5.14
CA ARG A 520 -12.78 8.61 -5.36
C ARG A 520 -12.47 10.00 -5.88
N LEU A 521 -11.96 10.85 -4.98
CA LEU A 521 -11.40 12.15 -5.33
C LEU A 521 -10.22 12.04 -6.30
N ASP A 522 -9.52 10.90 -6.36
CA ASP A 522 -8.41 10.70 -7.30
C ASP A 522 -8.80 10.14 -8.68
N HIS A 523 -10.09 9.92 -8.94
CA HIS A 523 -10.62 9.38 -10.21
C HIS A 523 -11.91 10.09 -10.67
N ILE A 524 -12.05 11.41 -10.46
CA ILE A 524 -13.28 12.16 -10.78
C ILE A 524 -13.44 12.34 -12.30
N THR A 525 -14.55 11.86 -12.87
CA THR A 525 -14.84 11.86 -14.32
C THR A 525 -15.89 12.88 -14.75
N SER A 526 -16.77 13.32 -13.84
CA SER A 526 -17.77 14.34 -14.15
C SER A 526 -18.09 15.23 -12.96
N LEU A 527 -18.51 16.45 -13.26
CA LEU A 527 -19.05 17.41 -12.31
C LEU A 527 -20.39 17.93 -12.83
N THR A 528 -21.43 17.86 -12.02
CA THR A 528 -22.79 18.31 -12.35
C THR A 528 -23.25 19.40 -11.41
N ILE A 529 -23.82 20.47 -11.96
CA ILE A 529 -24.45 21.56 -11.22
C ILE A 529 -25.95 21.55 -11.57
N GLY A 530 -26.83 21.70 -10.58
CA GLY A 530 -28.27 21.61 -10.82
C GLY A 530 -29.16 22.37 -9.86
N VAL A 531 -30.39 22.63 -10.31
CA VAL A 531 -31.41 23.41 -9.60
C VAL A 531 -32.80 22.77 -9.72
N GLY A 532 -33.68 23.08 -8.77
CA GLY A 532 -35.10 22.72 -8.79
C GLY A 532 -35.99 23.87 -8.35
N GLY A 533 -37.25 23.89 -8.82
CA GLY A 533 -38.23 24.94 -8.53
C GLY A 533 -38.56 25.79 -9.76
N SER A 534 -38.54 27.11 -9.61
CA SER A 534 -38.81 28.05 -10.71
C SER A 534 -37.90 29.29 -10.64
N GLY A 535 -37.41 29.77 -11.79
CA GLY A 535 -36.51 30.92 -11.89
C GLY A 535 -35.10 30.53 -12.37
N LYS A 536 -34.10 31.35 -12.01
CA LYS A 536 -32.76 31.32 -12.63
C LYS A 536 -31.64 31.34 -11.61
N LEU A 537 -30.66 30.45 -11.76
CA LEU A 537 -29.35 30.51 -11.11
C LEU A 537 -28.29 30.94 -12.15
N LEU A 538 -27.37 31.78 -11.72
CA LEU A 538 -26.11 32.11 -12.38
C LEU A 538 -24.96 31.53 -11.56
N VAL A 539 -23.94 30.99 -12.23
CA VAL A 539 -22.76 30.35 -11.64
C VAL A 539 -21.49 30.84 -12.33
N ASP A 540 -20.48 31.23 -11.56
CA ASP A 540 -19.24 31.85 -12.06
C ASP A 540 -17.98 31.37 -11.31
N ASP A 541 -16.80 31.64 -11.86
CA ASP A 541 -15.46 31.25 -11.38
C ASP A 541 -15.39 29.78 -10.83
N LEU A 542 -15.50 28.75 -11.68
CA LEU A 542 -15.52 27.34 -11.23
C LEU A 542 -14.10 26.77 -11.12
N SER A 543 -13.58 26.62 -9.90
CA SER A 543 -12.19 26.20 -9.66
C SER A 543 -11.99 25.07 -8.63
N VAL A 544 -10.88 24.35 -8.72
CA VAL A 544 -10.33 23.53 -7.62
C VAL A 544 -9.19 24.25 -6.93
N GLU A 545 -9.24 24.28 -5.60
CA GLU A 545 -8.47 25.24 -4.81
C GLU A 545 -7.52 24.54 -3.83
N TYR A 546 -6.23 24.83 -3.96
CA TYR A 546 -5.17 24.29 -3.11
C TYR A 546 -4.61 25.32 -2.12
N GLN A 547 -3.87 24.83 -1.14
CA GLN A 547 -3.03 25.66 -0.27
C GLN A 547 -1.55 25.34 -0.51
N SER A 548 -0.73 26.36 -0.80
CA SER A 548 0.73 26.19 -0.77
C SER A 548 1.18 25.83 0.64
N ILE A 549 1.97 24.76 0.75
CA ILE A 549 2.50 24.22 2.01
C ILE A 549 3.69 25.07 2.52
N SER A 550 4.14 26.07 1.75
CA SER A 550 5.31 26.93 2.01
C SER A 550 5.13 27.95 3.16
N SER A 551 4.62 27.52 4.31
CA SER A 551 4.58 28.30 5.55
C SER A 551 4.69 27.36 6.76
N PRO A 552 5.90 27.15 7.31
CA PRO A 552 6.07 26.51 8.61
C PRO A 552 5.26 27.25 9.68
N ALA A 553 4.73 26.53 10.68
CA ALA A 553 4.05 27.12 11.82
C ALA A 553 5.05 27.97 12.65
N GLY A 554 5.15 29.28 12.36
CA GLY A 554 6.30 30.06 12.83
C GLY A 554 6.23 31.59 12.84
N THR A 555 5.16 32.26 12.40
CA THR A 555 5.00 33.73 12.59
C THR A 555 3.56 34.14 12.91
N ASN A 556 3.36 34.86 14.02
CA ASN A 556 2.05 35.36 14.46
C ASN A 556 1.55 36.61 13.71
N GLU A 557 2.35 37.18 12.80
CA GLU A 557 2.04 38.46 12.14
C GLU A 557 0.92 38.37 11.10
N ALA A 558 0.67 37.18 10.54
CA ALA A 558 -0.37 36.95 9.52
C ALA A 558 -1.81 37.14 10.04
N ALA A 559 -2.03 37.28 11.36
CA ALA A 559 -3.33 37.53 11.96
C ALA A 559 -3.86 38.97 11.73
N ALA A 560 -2.99 39.92 11.36
CA ALA A 560 -3.30 41.35 11.39
C ALA A 560 -4.18 41.88 10.24
N SER A 561 -4.42 41.10 9.18
CA SER A 561 -5.06 41.60 7.94
C SER A 561 -6.59 41.45 7.88
N GLY A 562 -7.21 40.70 8.80
CA GLY A 562 -8.68 40.56 8.89
C GLY A 562 -9.39 39.91 7.69
N GLN A 563 -8.67 39.47 6.65
CA GLN A 563 -9.24 39.03 5.37
C GLN A 563 -9.05 37.54 5.03
N ARG A 564 -8.66 36.71 6.00
CA ARG A 564 -8.87 35.26 5.91
C ARG A 564 -10.34 34.93 6.19
N ALA A 565 -11.18 34.93 5.15
CA ALA A 565 -12.40 34.11 5.16
C ALA A 565 -11.96 32.66 5.43
N ALA A 566 -12.48 32.05 6.50
CA ALA A 566 -11.94 30.80 7.01
C ALA A 566 -12.19 29.64 6.04
N TRP A 567 -11.11 28.95 5.68
CA TRP A 567 -11.16 27.74 4.87
C TRP A 567 -11.36 26.50 5.77
N PRO A 568 -11.91 25.39 5.26
CA PRO A 568 -11.93 24.12 5.97
C PRO A 568 -10.51 23.67 6.37
N LEU A 569 -10.31 23.46 7.66
CA LEU A 569 -9.09 22.89 8.23
C LEU A 569 -9.14 21.36 8.19
N TYR A 570 -7.97 20.72 8.07
CA TYR A 570 -7.81 19.28 8.21
C TYR A 570 -7.72 18.86 9.68
N VAL A 571 -7.20 19.75 10.52
CA VAL A 571 -7.17 19.67 11.98
C VAL A 571 -8.20 20.66 12.54
N ASP A 572 -9.36 20.14 12.93
CA ASP A 572 -10.45 20.91 13.52
C ASP A 572 -10.55 20.61 15.03
N PRO A 573 -10.07 21.51 15.91
CA PRO A 573 -10.06 21.27 17.36
C PRO A 573 -11.45 21.06 17.95
N ASP A 574 -12.50 21.65 17.36
CA ASP A 574 -13.88 21.54 17.85
C ASP A 574 -14.47 20.15 17.56
N ARG A 575 -13.73 19.31 16.80
CA ARG A 575 -14.04 17.90 16.52
C ARG A 575 -13.17 16.91 17.27
N PHE A 576 -12.19 17.39 18.06
CA PHE A 576 -11.35 16.51 18.85
C PHE A 576 -12.17 15.76 19.90
N VAL A 577 -11.76 14.52 20.20
CA VAL A 577 -12.37 13.70 21.25
C VAL A 577 -11.27 13.06 22.09
N GLU A 578 -11.52 12.96 23.38
CA GLU A 578 -10.61 12.37 24.35
C GLU A 578 -10.86 10.86 24.44
N PRO A 579 -9.81 10.02 24.54
CA PRO A 579 -9.98 8.59 24.79
C PRO A 579 -10.44 8.38 26.24
N VAL A 580 -11.33 7.41 26.48
CA VAL A 580 -11.60 6.96 27.85
C VAL A 580 -10.52 5.93 28.24
N PRO A 581 -9.73 6.16 29.31
CA PRO A 581 -8.70 5.24 29.76
C PRO A 581 -9.22 3.81 30.00
N PHE A 582 -8.39 2.80 29.71
CA PHE A 582 -8.84 1.41 29.67
C PHE A 582 -9.11 0.81 31.07
N ASP A 583 -8.51 1.37 32.11
CA ASP A 583 -8.75 1.12 33.53
C ASP A 583 -10.12 1.63 34.01
N GLN A 584 -10.61 2.73 33.42
CA GLN A 584 -11.97 3.24 33.64
C GLN A 584 -13.05 2.37 32.98
N VAL A 585 -12.67 1.35 32.18
CA VAL A 585 -13.59 0.51 31.40
C VAL A 585 -13.39 -0.98 31.72
N THR A 586 -14.13 -1.47 32.72
CA THR A 586 -14.11 -2.89 33.08
C THR A 586 -14.87 -3.73 32.05
N VAL A 587 -14.19 -4.61 31.33
CA VAL A 587 -14.86 -5.68 30.54
C VAL A 587 -15.38 -6.75 31.49
N THR A 588 -16.69 -7.01 31.48
CA THR A 588 -17.36 -7.88 32.47
C THR A 588 -17.72 -9.27 31.92
N GLY A 589 -17.74 -9.46 30.59
CA GLY A 589 -18.12 -10.75 29.99
C GLY A 589 -17.91 -10.83 28.47
N GLY A 590 -18.29 -11.97 27.89
CA GLY A 590 -18.18 -12.25 26.45
C GLY A 590 -16.74 -12.45 25.96
N LEU A 591 -16.58 -12.52 24.63
CA LEU A 591 -15.34 -12.92 23.95
C LEU A 591 -14.10 -12.12 24.42
N TRP A 592 -14.21 -10.81 24.63
CA TRP A 592 -13.06 -10.03 25.12
C TRP A 592 -12.69 -10.36 26.56
N ARG A 593 -13.64 -10.64 27.47
CA ARG A 593 -13.30 -11.08 28.84
C ARG A 593 -12.62 -12.45 28.83
N GLU A 594 -13.05 -13.36 27.94
CA GLU A 594 -12.39 -14.65 27.73
C GLU A 594 -10.95 -14.47 27.24
N ARG A 595 -10.73 -13.62 26.23
CA ARG A 595 -9.38 -13.35 25.68
C ARG A 595 -8.48 -12.62 26.67
N MET A 596 -8.99 -11.67 27.46
CA MET A 596 -8.24 -11.03 28.55
C MET A 596 -7.88 -12.02 29.66
N ASN A 597 -8.79 -12.93 30.02
CA ASN A 597 -8.49 -14.00 30.98
C ASN A 597 -7.37 -14.92 30.46
N VAL A 598 -7.47 -15.40 29.22
CA VAL A 598 -6.42 -16.21 28.57
C VAL A 598 -5.09 -15.46 28.48
N ASN A 599 -5.12 -14.16 28.17
CA ASN A 599 -3.93 -13.32 28.13
C ASN A 599 -3.22 -13.30 29.49
N ARG A 600 -3.98 -13.11 30.58
CA ARG A 600 -3.44 -13.07 31.94
C ARG A 600 -2.95 -14.43 32.44
N THR A 601 -3.69 -15.51 32.21
CA THR A 601 -3.41 -16.82 32.82
C THR A 601 -2.57 -17.78 31.97
N SER A 602 -2.42 -17.50 30.67
CA SER A 602 -1.65 -18.33 29.73
C SER A 602 -0.59 -17.51 28.99
N SER A 603 -0.99 -16.46 28.27
CA SER A 603 -0.07 -15.76 27.36
C SER A 603 1.02 -14.97 28.08
N LEU A 604 0.69 -14.20 29.12
CA LEU A 604 1.68 -13.48 29.93
C LEU A 604 2.69 -14.43 30.62
N PRO A 605 2.27 -15.49 31.32
CA PRO A 605 3.17 -16.53 31.82
C PRO A 605 4.02 -17.19 30.73
N HIS A 606 3.44 -17.46 29.55
CA HIS A 606 4.19 -18.02 28.41
C HIS A 606 5.31 -17.07 27.98
N VAL A 607 5.01 -15.81 27.67
CA VAL A 607 6.00 -14.87 27.14
C VAL A 607 7.10 -14.57 28.16
N TRP A 608 6.77 -14.46 29.45
CA TRP A 608 7.76 -14.34 30.52
C TRP A 608 8.69 -15.57 30.59
N GLY A 609 8.13 -16.78 30.61
CA GLY A 609 8.92 -18.01 30.64
C GLY A 609 9.79 -18.22 29.39
N ARG A 610 9.44 -17.62 28.24
CA ARG A 610 10.33 -17.60 27.06
C ARG A 610 11.44 -16.55 27.17
N CYS A 611 11.19 -15.38 27.76
CA CYS A 611 12.26 -14.44 28.09
C CYS A 611 13.32 -15.05 29.05
N GLU A 612 12.91 -15.98 29.92
CA GLU A 612 13.80 -16.77 30.80
C GLU A 612 14.48 -17.95 30.09
N ALA A 613 13.75 -18.73 29.28
CA ALA A 613 14.21 -20.07 28.85
C ALA A 613 14.45 -20.26 27.33
N SER A 614 14.15 -19.28 26.47
CA SER A 614 14.21 -19.42 25.01
C SER A 614 15.60 -19.83 24.49
N THR A 615 15.60 -20.73 23.51
CA THR A 615 16.74 -21.06 22.64
C THR A 615 16.37 -20.81 21.19
N LYS A 616 17.30 -20.30 20.37
CA LYS A 616 17.13 -20.19 18.91
C LYS A 616 17.02 -21.58 18.27
N ALA A 617 16.59 -21.64 17.01
CA ALA A 617 16.52 -22.88 16.23
C ALA A 617 17.88 -23.61 16.06
N ASN A 618 19.01 -22.89 16.18
CA ASN A 618 20.37 -23.45 16.15
C ASN A 618 20.90 -23.91 17.52
N GLY A 619 20.10 -23.82 18.59
CA GLY A 619 20.48 -24.18 19.96
C GLY A 619 21.12 -23.07 20.81
N GLU A 620 21.39 -21.88 20.24
CA GLU A 620 21.89 -20.72 21.00
C GLU A 620 20.86 -20.26 22.06
N ALA A 621 21.29 -19.95 23.29
CA ALA A 621 20.41 -19.44 24.34
C ALA A 621 19.96 -18.00 24.07
N SER A 622 18.73 -17.82 23.58
CA SER A 622 18.10 -16.52 23.25
C SER A 622 17.33 -15.95 24.45
N ARG A 623 17.92 -16.03 25.64
CA ARG A 623 17.30 -15.62 26.90
C ARG A 623 17.41 -14.11 27.06
N ARG A 624 16.28 -13.41 27.07
CA ARG A 624 16.24 -11.94 27.06
C ARG A 624 16.70 -11.36 28.40
N LEU A 625 16.29 -11.97 29.51
CA LEU A 625 16.67 -11.50 30.86
C LEU A 625 18.15 -11.71 31.18
N ASP A 626 18.78 -12.75 30.61
CA ASP A 626 20.21 -13.00 30.75
C ASP A 626 21.05 -11.81 30.23
N ASN A 627 20.63 -11.10 29.18
CA ASN A 627 21.36 -9.94 28.68
C ASN A 627 21.35 -8.75 29.66
N PHE A 628 20.21 -8.46 30.29
CA PHE A 628 20.14 -7.47 31.37
C PHE A 628 20.95 -7.91 32.59
N ALA A 629 20.89 -9.19 32.97
CA ALA A 629 21.68 -9.73 34.07
C ALA A 629 23.20 -9.65 33.81
N LYS A 630 23.67 -9.89 32.58
CA LYS A 630 25.07 -9.70 32.18
C LYS A 630 25.46 -8.22 32.20
N ALA A 631 24.64 -7.34 31.63
CA ALA A 631 24.92 -5.90 31.55
C ALA A 631 24.95 -5.24 32.94
N ALA A 632 24.14 -5.74 33.88
CA ALA A 632 24.16 -5.38 35.30
C ALA A 632 25.29 -6.05 36.11
N GLY A 633 26.22 -6.77 35.47
CA GLY A 633 27.35 -7.47 36.13
C GLY A 633 26.97 -8.67 37.01
N LYS A 634 25.68 -9.06 37.04
CA LYS A 634 25.14 -10.17 37.85
C LYS A 634 25.34 -11.54 37.19
N MET A 635 25.64 -11.58 35.89
CA MET A 635 25.99 -12.78 35.12
C MET A 635 27.24 -12.52 34.26
N LYS A 636 28.00 -13.56 33.91
CA LYS A 636 29.11 -13.47 32.95
C LYS A 636 28.69 -14.01 31.58
N GLY A 637 29.05 -13.31 30.50
CA GLY A 637 28.85 -13.78 29.13
C GLY A 637 28.78 -12.63 28.12
N GLY A 638 28.79 -12.98 26.82
CA GLY A 638 28.47 -12.05 25.74
C GLY A 638 26.97 -11.87 25.53
N PHE A 639 26.60 -10.91 24.69
CA PHE A 639 25.24 -10.77 24.18
C PHE A 639 24.79 -12.06 23.46
N THR A 640 23.51 -12.42 23.61
CA THR A 640 22.88 -13.54 22.88
C THR A 640 21.48 -13.15 22.40
N GLY A 641 20.98 -13.79 21.34
CA GLY A 641 19.72 -13.41 20.69
C GLY A 641 19.90 -12.46 19.49
N THR A 642 19.02 -11.48 19.35
CA THR A 642 19.01 -10.45 18.29
C THR A 642 18.99 -9.06 18.93
N PHE A 643 19.70 -8.08 18.37
CA PHE A 643 20.00 -6.80 19.05
C PHE A 643 18.77 -6.05 19.59
N PHE A 644 17.60 -6.13 18.95
CA PHE A 644 16.35 -5.49 19.42
C PHE A 644 15.60 -6.27 20.53
N ASN A 645 16.14 -7.40 21.02
CA ASN A 645 15.50 -8.27 22.01
C ASN A 645 15.17 -7.58 23.35
N ASP A 646 15.83 -6.47 23.69
CA ASP A 646 15.51 -5.65 24.88
C ASP A 646 14.03 -5.21 24.85
N SER A 647 13.54 -4.86 23.66
CA SER A 647 12.16 -4.41 23.45
C SER A 647 11.11 -5.47 23.82
N ASP A 648 11.39 -6.77 23.63
CA ASP A 648 10.48 -7.86 23.98
C ASP A 648 10.16 -7.80 25.48
N VAL A 649 11.16 -7.54 26.33
CA VAL A 649 10.98 -7.39 27.77
C VAL A 649 10.12 -6.17 28.08
N TYR A 650 10.38 -5.02 27.44
CA TYR A 650 9.63 -3.80 27.68
C TYR A 650 8.14 -3.94 27.30
N LYS A 651 7.83 -4.46 26.11
CA LYS A 651 6.44 -4.74 25.68
C LYS A 651 5.70 -5.70 26.63
N ILE A 652 6.39 -6.67 27.22
CA ILE A 652 5.80 -7.60 28.20
C ILE A 652 5.61 -6.92 29.57
N ILE A 653 6.49 -6.00 29.99
CA ILE A 653 6.27 -5.14 31.17
C ILE A 653 5.02 -4.27 30.97
N GLU A 654 4.84 -3.69 29.79
CA GLU A 654 3.64 -2.92 29.45
C GLU A 654 2.37 -3.78 29.50
N GLY A 655 2.38 -4.97 28.87
CA GLY A 655 1.24 -5.89 28.96
C GLY A 655 0.95 -6.42 30.35
N THR A 656 1.98 -6.50 31.20
CA THR A 656 1.86 -6.79 32.63
C THR A 656 1.22 -5.61 33.37
N ALA A 657 1.67 -4.38 33.15
CA ALA A 657 1.09 -3.17 33.73
C ALA A 657 -0.40 -3.02 33.37
N ASN A 658 -0.74 -3.20 32.09
CA ASN A 658 -2.11 -3.14 31.60
C ASN A 658 -2.97 -4.27 32.19
N SER A 659 -2.39 -5.45 32.45
CA SER A 659 -3.08 -6.55 33.16
C SER A 659 -3.31 -6.21 34.63
N LEU A 660 -2.36 -5.59 35.33
CA LEU A 660 -2.47 -5.24 36.75
C LEU A 660 -3.57 -4.20 37.00
N GLN A 661 -3.73 -3.22 36.11
CA GLN A 661 -4.83 -2.25 36.16
C GLN A 661 -6.22 -2.92 36.06
N ASN A 662 -6.36 -3.95 35.21
CA ASN A 662 -7.60 -4.71 35.05
C ASN A 662 -7.85 -5.76 36.15
N HIS A 663 -6.77 -6.31 36.72
CA HIS A 663 -6.79 -7.36 37.72
C HIS A 663 -5.45 -7.34 38.50
N PRO A 664 -5.40 -6.75 39.70
CA PRO A 664 -4.21 -6.76 40.54
C PRO A 664 -3.68 -8.18 40.80
N ASP A 665 -2.36 -8.34 40.80
CA ASP A 665 -1.66 -9.61 40.96
C ASP A 665 -0.28 -9.34 41.58
N SER A 666 -0.18 -9.52 42.91
CA SER A 666 1.02 -9.12 43.68
C SER A 666 2.26 -9.94 43.35
N ASP A 667 2.10 -11.19 42.90
CA ASP A 667 3.23 -12.08 42.59
C ASP A 667 3.80 -11.74 41.21
N LEU A 668 2.94 -11.42 40.25
CA LEU A 668 3.33 -10.89 38.94
C LEU A 668 3.97 -9.50 39.07
N GLU A 669 3.37 -8.59 39.85
CA GLU A 669 3.94 -7.26 40.13
C GLU A 669 5.32 -7.36 40.80
N ALA A 670 5.45 -8.19 41.84
CA ALA A 670 6.73 -8.41 42.52
C ALA A 670 7.76 -9.12 41.62
N TYR A 671 7.33 -9.92 40.64
CA TYR A 671 8.22 -10.47 39.61
C TYR A 671 8.70 -9.37 38.66
N THR A 672 7.81 -8.50 38.17
CA THR A 672 8.17 -7.41 37.26
C THR A 672 9.06 -6.37 37.93
N ASP A 673 8.86 -6.06 39.22
CA ASP A 673 9.81 -5.25 40.01
C ASP A 673 11.24 -5.82 39.97
N ARG A 674 11.40 -7.15 40.08
CA ARG A 674 12.73 -7.81 40.02
C ARG A 674 13.34 -7.74 38.61
N VAL A 675 12.53 -7.69 37.56
CA VAL A 675 13.01 -7.46 36.18
C VAL A 675 13.43 -6.00 36.01
N ILE A 676 12.67 -5.05 36.55
CA ILE A 676 13.01 -3.61 36.57
C ILE A 676 14.32 -3.37 37.34
N ASP A 677 14.58 -4.12 38.40
CA ASP A 677 15.87 -4.12 39.14
C ASP A 677 17.07 -4.66 38.34
N LEU A 678 16.84 -5.44 37.27
CA LEU A 678 17.89 -5.83 36.31
C LEU A 678 18.08 -4.74 35.24
N ILE A 679 16.98 -4.20 34.70
CA ILE A 679 17.00 -3.13 33.69
C ILE A 679 17.67 -1.87 34.24
N SER A 680 17.26 -1.42 35.43
CA SER A 680 17.82 -0.27 36.14
C SER A 680 19.32 -0.43 36.44
N ALA A 681 19.76 -1.64 36.79
CA ALA A 681 21.17 -1.94 37.05
C ALA A 681 22.02 -2.12 35.78
N ALA A 682 21.40 -2.32 34.61
CA ALA A 682 22.08 -2.41 33.32
C ALA A 682 22.31 -1.03 32.67
N GLN A 683 21.55 -0.01 33.07
CA GLN A 683 21.67 1.36 32.55
C GLN A 683 23.06 1.96 32.88
N TRP A 684 23.57 2.79 31.96
CA TRP A 684 24.86 3.44 32.12
C TRP A 684 24.73 4.74 32.92
N ASP A 685 25.87 5.24 33.38
CA ASP A 685 26.02 6.38 34.29
C ASP A 685 25.48 7.68 33.67
N ASP A 686 25.49 7.78 32.34
CA ASP A 686 24.92 8.87 31.53
C ASP A 686 23.49 8.61 31.02
N GLY A 687 22.85 7.52 31.43
CA GLY A 687 21.47 7.20 31.07
C GLY A 687 21.30 6.25 29.88
N TYR A 688 22.37 5.91 29.15
CA TYR A 688 22.27 5.00 28.01
C TYR A 688 21.84 3.58 28.43
N LEU A 689 20.92 2.95 27.71
CA LEU A 689 20.43 1.60 28.00
C LEU A 689 20.13 0.79 26.72
N PHE A 690 21.09 -0.04 26.32
CA PHE A 690 20.92 -1.00 25.24
C PHE A 690 21.88 -2.18 25.44
N THR A 691 21.38 -3.39 25.69
CA THR A 691 22.22 -4.51 26.18
C THR A 691 23.21 -5.00 25.12
N PHE A 692 22.91 -4.84 23.84
CA PHE A 692 23.81 -5.19 22.73
C PHE A 692 25.15 -4.44 22.81
N TYR A 693 25.14 -3.11 22.79
CA TYR A 693 26.37 -2.31 22.95
C TYR A 693 26.88 -2.24 24.41
N SER A 694 26.13 -2.77 25.38
CA SER A 694 26.61 -2.97 26.76
C SER A 694 27.48 -4.23 26.94
N LEU A 695 27.48 -5.15 25.97
CA LEU A 695 28.07 -6.50 26.11
C LEU A 695 29.07 -6.84 24.99
N PRO A 696 30.08 -7.71 25.26
CA PRO A 696 30.44 -8.26 26.59
C PRO A 696 31.04 -7.21 27.55
N ASN A 697 31.45 -6.05 27.01
CA ASN A 697 31.80 -4.85 27.75
C ASN A 697 31.03 -3.66 27.14
N ARG A 698 30.90 -2.56 27.89
CA ARG A 698 30.33 -1.30 27.38
C ARG A 698 31.17 -0.75 26.21
N ARG A 699 30.53 -0.47 25.08
CA ARG A 699 31.12 0.02 23.82
C ARG A 699 30.62 1.45 23.49
N PRO A 700 31.08 2.49 24.21
CA PRO A 700 30.63 3.88 24.00
C PRO A 700 30.86 4.36 22.55
N GLU A 701 31.91 3.90 21.90
CA GLU A 701 32.28 4.21 20.51
C GLU A 701 31.33 3.62 19.46
N ALA A 702 30.54 2.61 19.82
CA ALA A 702 29.63 1.93 18.92
C ALA A 702 28.18 2.47 18.99
N ARG A 703 27.86 3.28 19.99
CA ARG A 703 26.55 3.93 20.16
C ARG A 703 26.19 4.74 18.92
N TRP A 704 24.95 4.64 18.46
CA TRP A 704 24.44 5.41 17.32
C TRP A 704 25.26 5.21 16.02
N SER A 705 26.07 4.14 15.93
CA SER A 705 26.94 3.89 14.76
C SER A 705 26.15 3.45 13.53
N ASN A 706 24.95 2.89 13.72
CA ASN A 706 23.99 2.59 12.66
C ASN A 706 22.55 2.74 13.17
N VAL A 707 22.09 4.00 13.23
CA VAL A 707 20.70 4.38 13.60
C VAL A 707 19.65 3.79 12.63
N GLY A 708 20.05 3.54 11.38
CA GLY A 708 19.21 2.94 10.33
C GLY A 708 18.85 1.47 10.55
N SER A 709 19.68 0.70 11.25
CA SER A 709 19.47 -0.76 11.41
C SER A 709 19.51 -1.28 12.84
N MET A 710 20.19 -0.63 13.79
CA MET A 710 20.50 -1.24 15.11
C MET A 710 19.38 -1.10 16.16
N HIS A 711 18.28 -0.42 15.86
CA HIS A 711 17.08 -0.36 16.71
C HIS A 711 17.30 0.20 18.14
N GLU A 712 18.38 0.95 18.39
CA GLU A 712 18.64 1.61 19.69
C GLU A 712 17.46 2.49 20.12
N LEU A 713 17.02 3.39 19.22
CA LEU A 713 15.89 4.29 19.45
C LEU A 713 14.54 3.55 19.54
N TYR A 714 14.35 2.47 18.77
CA TYR A 714 13.16 1.61 18.85
C TYR A 714 13.05 0.92 20.22
N CYS A 715 14.17 0.43 20.76
CA CYS A 715 14.19 -0.13 22.12
C CYS A 715 13.98 0.95 23.19
N ALA A 716 14.47 2.18 22.97
CA ALA A 716 14.22 3.31 23.86
C ALA A 716 12.75 3.73 23.89
N GLY A 717 12.05 3.74 22.75
CA GLY A 717 10.62 4.09 22.70
C GLY A 717 9.75 3.05 23.40
N HIS A 718 9.94 1.75 23.10
CA HIS A 718 9.23 0.69 23.84
C HIS A 718 9.57 0.65 25.34
N LEU A 719 10.78 1.06 25.76
CA LEU A 719 11.11 1.27 27.19
C LEU A 719 10.25 2.38 27.79
N ILE A 720 10.10 3.51 27.09
CA ILE A 720 9.30 4.66 27.54
C ILE A 720 7.81 4.29 27.62
N GLU A 721 7.23 3.61 26.62
CA GLU A 721 5.83 3.17 26.69
C GLU A 721 5.57 2.24 27.89
N ALA A 722 6.46 1.26 28.10
CA ALA A 722 6.39 0.35 29.24
C ALA A 722 6.57 1.06 30.60
N ALA A 723 7.43 2.07 30.66
CA ALA A 723 7.69 2.85 31.86
C ALA A 723 6.50 3.73 32.26
N ILE A 724 5.84 4.36 31.27
CA ILE A 724 4.61 5.13 31.45
C ILE A 724 3.50 4.19 31.97
N ALA A 725 3.26 3.07 31.28
CA ALA A 725 2.21 2.12 31.67
C ALA A 725 2.44 1.55 33.08
N TYR A 726 3.68 1.17 33.44
CA TYR A 726 3.97 0.61 34.77
C TYR A 726 3.86 1.65 35.89
N GLN A 727 4.23 2.91 35.63
CA GLN A 727 4.01 3.99 36.58
C GLN A 727 2.52 4.31 36.76
N GLN A 728 1.73 4.28 35.69
CA GLN A 728 0.26 4.42 35.76
C GLN A 728 -0.37 3.25 36.53
N ALA A 729 0.09 2.01 36.30
CA ALA A 729 -0.46 0.81 36.95
C ALA A 729 -0.14 0.68 38.45
N THR A 730 1.03 1.15 38.90
CA THR A 730 1.56 0.84 40.25
C THR A 730 1.95 2.07 41.07
N GLY A 731 1.95 3.26 40.47
CA GLY A 731 2.56 4.47 41.04
C GLY A 731 4.09 4.46 41.12
N LYS A 732 4.75 3.33 40.83
CA LYS A 732 6.21 3.17 41.00
C LYS A 732 6.98 3.86 39.89
N ARG A 733 7.83 4.83 40.25
CA ARG A 733 8.62 5.60 39.29
C ARG A 733 9.90 4.92 38.77
N LYS A 734 10.37 3.81 39.35
CA LYS A 734 11.73 3.29 39.10
C LYS A 734 12.04 3.03 37.62
N LEU A 735 11.09 2.52 36.84
CA LEU A 735 11.26 2.33 35.40
C LEU A 735 11.12 3.64 34.60
N LEU A 736 10.27 4.57 35.06
CA LEU A 736 10.10 5.90 34.48
C LEU A 736 11.34 6.78 34.66
N ASP A 737 11.96 6.76 35.83
CA ASP A 737 13.20 7.52 36.08
C ASP A 737 14.39 6.94 35.25
N VAL A 738 14.38 5.63 34.97
CA VAL A 738 15.30 4.98 34.01
C VAL A 738 15.01 5.45 32.58
N ALA A 739 13.74 5.45 32.15
CA ALA A 739 13.34 5.86 30.81
C ALA A 739 13.64 7.35 30.54
N ILE A 740 13.33 8.24 31.50
CA ILE A 740 13.64 9.68 31.45
C ILE A 740 15.13 9.91 31.22
N ARG A 741 16.02 9.26 32.00
CA ARG A 741 17.47 9.40 31.82
C ARG A 741 17.96 8.99 30.43
N PHE A 742 17.29 8.04 29.75
CA PHE A 742 17.65 7.67 28.39
C PHE A 742 17.05 8.63 27.35
N ALA A 743 15.82 9.11 27.58
CA ALA A 743 15.17 10.12 26.76
C ALA A 743 15.93 11.45 26.77
N ASP A 744 16.42 11.90 27.94
CA ASP A 744 17.28 13.08 28.07
C ASP A 744 18.55 12.94 27.24
N LEU A 745 19.27 11.82 27.36
CA LEU A 745 20.46 11.55 26.55
C LEU A 745 20.16 11.53 25.04
N ILE A 746 18.99 11.06 24.62
CA ILE A 746 18.55 11.06 23.22
C ILE A 746 18.29 12.50 22.75
N CYS A 747 17.58 13.33 23.53
CA CYS A 747 17.34 14.74 23.22
C CYS A 747 18.62 15.58 23.18
N ASP A 748 19.58 15.29 24.04
CA ASP A 748 20.87 15.98 24.07
C ASP A 748 21.83 15.48 22.97
N THR A 749 21.53 14.32 22.33
CA THR A 749 22.30 13.76 21.20
C THR A 749 21.73 14.15 19.83
N PHE A 750 20.40 14.10 19.66
CA PHE A 750 19.72 14.22 18.36
C PHE A 750 18.95 15.54 18.25
N GLY A 751 19.28 16.33 17.23
CA GLY A 751 18.67 17.64 16.99
C GLY A 751 19.48 18.48 16.00
N PRO A 752 19.02 19.69 15.64
CA PRO A 752 19.64 20.53 14.60
C PRO A 752 21.08 21.00 14.85
N GLN A 753 21.59 20.86 16.08
CA GLN A 753 22.97 21.20 16.48
C GLN A 753 23.81 19.94 16.82
N GLY A 754 23.23 18.74 16.68
CA GLY A 754 23.81 17.46 17.06
C GLY A 754 23.71 16.45 15.92
N ARG A 755 23.17 15.26 16.20
CA ARG A 755 22.95 14.21 15.21
C ARG A 755 21.68 14.44 14.40
N ASN A 756 21.77 14.23 13.08
CA ASN A 756 20.70 14.48 12.11
C ASN A 756 20.17 13.21 11.40
N GLU A 757 20.35 12.03 12.00
CA GLU A 757 19.69 10.81 11.54
C GLU A 757 18.28 10.64 12.14
N ALA A 758 17.32 10.20 11.32
CA ALA A 758 16.02 9.74 11.78
C ALA A 758 16.06 8.26 12.23
N PRO A 759 15.14 7.78 13.09
CA PRO A 759 15.05 6.37 13.49
C PRO A 759 14.86 5.43 12.30
N GLY A 760 15.72 4.40 12.20
CA GLY A 760 15.61 3.34 11.19
C GLY A 760 14.44 2.37 11.40
N HIS A 761 13.84 2.38 12.60
CA HIS A 761 12.54 1.80 12.92
C HIS A 761 11.84 2.77 13.88
N GLN A 762 10.71 3.31 13.45
CA GLN A 762 9.89 4.30 14.18
C GLN A 762 9.23 3.67 15.40
N GLU A 763 9.18 4.41 16.51
CA GLU A 763 8.58 4.04 17.81
C GLU A 763 8.94 5.12 18.85
N ILE A 764 10.16 5.65 18.79
CA ILE A 764 10.63 6.70 19.71
C ILE A 764 9.82 7.99 19.56
N GLU A 765 9.28 8.27 18.37
CA GLU A 765 8.51 9.47 18.07
C GLU A 765 7.19 9.51 18.86
N LEU A 766 6.42 8.43 18.87
CA LEU A 766 5.18 8.34 19.65
C LEU A 766 5.46 8.21 21.16
N ALA A 767 6.57 7.56 21.53
CA ALA A 767 6.92 7.36 22.93
C ALA A 767 7.40 8.66 23.60
N LEU A 768 8.21 9.47 22.91
CA LEU A 768 8.60 10.81 23.36
C LEU A 768 7.40 11.76 23.43
N PHE A 769 6.42 11.65 22.53
CA PHE A 769 5.17 12.41 22.64
C PHE A 769 4.40 12.04 23.91
N ARG A 770 4.18 10.74 24.18
CA ARG A 770 3.54 10.27 25.42
C ARG A 770 4.32 10.68 26.68
N LEU A 771 5.65 10.73 26.62
CA LEU A 771 6.48 11.19 27.73
C LEU A 771 6.38 12.71 27.94
N PHE A 772 6.26 13.49 26.86
CA PHE A 772 5.94 14.92 26.94
C PHE A 772 4.58 15.15 27.62
N ASP A 773 3.52 14.42 27.24
CA ASP A 773 2.20 14.56 27.87
C ASP A 773 2.23 14.24 29.38
N LEU A 774 3.02 13.25 29.80
CA LEU A 774 3.17 12.88 31.21
C LEU A 774 4.03 13.87 32.04
N THR A 775 4.94 14.61 31.41
CA THR A 775 5.98 15.39 32.12
C THR A 775 5.95 16.90 31.88
N GLY A 776 5.36 17.35 30.78
CA GLY A 776 5.43 18.73 30.29
C GLY A 776 6.78 19.15 29.67
N GLU A 777 7.79 18.28 29.63
CA GLU A 777 9.12 18.59 29.10
C GLU A 777 9.10 18.69 27.57
N ARG A 778 9.14 19.93 27.07
CA ARG A 778 9.06 20.28 25.65
C ARG A 778 10.22 19.71 24.82
N ARG A 779 11.38 19.39 25.40
CA ARG A 779 12.48 18.73 24.68
C ARG A 779 12.01 17.41 24.05
N TYR A 780 11.20 16.61 24.73
CA TYR A 780 10.71 15.33 24.20
C TYR A 780 9.81 15.54 22.97
N LEU A 781 8.87 16.50 23.01
CA LEU A 781 8.04 16.87 21.85
C LEU A 781 8.89 17.41 20.68
N GLN A 782 9.89 18.25 20.97
CA GLN A 782 10.78 18.82 19.96
C GLN A 782 11.62 17.73 19.26
N THR A 783 12.19 16.79 20.01
CA THR A 783 12.94 15.66 19.44
C THR A 783 12.03 14.66 18.71
N ALA A 784 10.78 14.46 19.17
CA ALA A 784 9.79 13.67 18.45
C ALA A 784 9.46 14.25 17.08
N ARG A 785 9.16 15.56 17.00
CA ARG A 785 8.89 16.25 15.72
C ARG A 785 10.12 16.28 14.83
N PHE A 786 11.30 16.55 15.39
CA PHE A 786 12.58 16.49 14.68
C PHE A 786 12.79 15.15 13.98
N PHE A 787 12.56 14.02 14.64
CA PHE A 787 12.71 12.69 14.04
C PHE A 787 11.72 12.39 12.90
N ILE A 788 10.61 13.14 12.77
CA ILE A 788 9.68 13.05 11.63
C ILE A 788 10.10 14.01 10.51
N ASP A 789 10.34 15.28 10.83
CA ASP A 789 10.78 16.30 9.87
C ASP A 789 12.10 15.93 9.19
N GLN A 790 12.99 15.24 9.91
CA GLN A 790 14.31 14.84 9.44
C GLN A 790 14.28 13.63 8.46
N ARG A 791 13.12 13.03 8.20
CA ARG A 791 12.97 11.93 7.24
C ARG A 791 13.06 12.40 5.79
N GLY A 792 13.71 11.62 4.93
CA GLY A 792 13.84 11.88 3.49
C GLY A 792 14.68 13.10 3.07
N ASP A 793 15.07 13.96 4.02
CA ASP A 793 15.94 15.13 3.84
C ASP A 793 17.21 14.80 3.02
N ALA A 794 17.39 15.52 1.92
CA ALA A 794 18.54 15.38 1.02
C ALA A 794 19.85 15.91 1.63
N GLY A 795 19.81 16.72 2.69
CA GLY A 795 20.98 17.18 3.44
C GLY A 795 21.62 16.10 4.33
N ARG A 796 21.00 14.93 4.47
CA ARG A 796 21.53 13.81 5.26
C ARG A 796 22.54 12.96 4.48
N LYS A 797 23.63 12.59 5.17
CA LYS A 797 24.68 11.67 4.66
C LYS A 797 24.16 10.31 4.22
N GLN A 798 23.06 9.82 4.81
CA GLN A 798 22.41 8.59 4.42
C GLN A 798 20.90 8.67 4.67
N ARG A 799 20.13 8.27 3.67
CA ARG A 799 18.68 8.02 3.73
C ARG A 799 18.44 6.51 3.68
N TYR A 800 17.39 6.03 4.35
CA TYR A 800 17.07 4.61 4.49
C TYR A 800 15.99 4.12 3.51
N GLY A 801 15.56 4.99 2.58
CA GLY A 801 14.68 4.63 1.47
C GLY A 801 13.26 4.30 1.90
N THR A 802 12.52 3.60 1.02
CA THR A 802 11.09 3.33 1.22
C THR A 802 10.81 2.43 2.41
N TYR A 803 11.67 1.43 2.68
CA TYR A 803 11.49 0.43 3.74
C TYR A 803 11.28 1.03 5.14
N SER A 804 11.98 2.13 5.46
CA SER A 804 11.83 2.89 6.72
C SER A 804 11.14 4.26 6.54
N GLN A 805 10.36 4.41 5.47
CA GLN A 805 9.60 5.64 5.14
C GLN A 805 10.49 6.90 5.14
N ASP A 806 11.70 6.75 4.59
CA ASP A 806 12.80 7.72 4.64
C ASP A 806 13.29 8.09 3.22
N HIS A 807 12.35 8.08 2.27
CA HIS A 807 12.57 8.29 0.83
C HIS A 807 12.16 9.69 0.35
N LYS A 808 11.14 10.27 0.99
CA LYS A 808 10.66 11.65 0.82
C LYS A 808 10.44 12.28 2.20
N PRO A 809 10.57 13.61 2.36
CA PRO A 809 10.04 14.36 3.50
C PRO A 809 8.62 13.93 3.84
N PHE A 810 8.27 13.88 5.12
CA PHE A 810 6.99 13.29 5.55
C PHE A 810 5.78 13.93 4.84
N ALA A 811 5.74 15.26 4.76
CA ALA A 811 4.71 16.05 4.08
C ALA A 811 4.45 15.66 2.60
N GLU A 812 5.47 15.10 1.93
CA GLU A 812 5.46 14.74 0.51
C GLU A 812 5.11 13.25 0.28
N GLN A 813 4.91 12.46 1.33
CA GLN A 813 4.61 11.03 1.19
C GLN A 813 3.16 10.80 0.74
N GLU A 814 2.96 10.10 -0.37
CA GLU A 814 1.64 9.86 -0.98
C GLU A 814 0.99 8.55 -0.53
N ASN A 815 1.77 7.49 -0.42
CA ASN A 815 1.27 6.12 -0.40
C ASN A 815 1.80 5.34 0.80
N GLY A 816 1.07 4.32 1.25
CA GLY A 816 1.62 3.31 2.13
C GLY A 816 2.72 2.54 1.41
N VAL A 817 3.98 2.70 1.84
CA VAL A 817 5.17 2.07 1.25
C VAL A 817 6.13 1.59 2.34
N GLY A 818 6.95 0.60 2.03
CA GLY A 818 7.92 0.04 2.97
C GLY A 818 7.27 -0.76 4.11
N HIS A 819 8.02 -0.99 5.19
CA HIS A 819 7.61 -1.85 6.30
C HIS A 819 6.38 -1.34 7.04
N SER A 820 5.40 -2.21 7.26
CA SER A 820 4.04 -1.80 7.65
C SER A 820 3.95 -1.31 9.11
N VAL A 821 4.68 -1.93 10.04
CA VAL A 821 4.75 -1.50 11.46
C VAL A 821 5.41 -0.13 11.61
N ARG A 822 6.63 0.03 11.05
CA ARG A 822 7.36 1.30 10.95
C ARG A 822 6.46 2.45 10.49
N ALA A 823 5.73 2.22 9.41
CA ALA A 823 4.76 3.17 8.87
C ALA A 823 3.65 3.49 9.89
N GLY A 824 2.97 2.47 10.43
CA GLY A 824 1.88 2.67 11.40
C GLY A 824 2.31 3.42 12.67
N TYR A 825 3.51 3.15 13.19
CA TYR A 825 4.07 3.87 14.34
C TYR A 825 4.49 5.31 13.99
N LEU A 826 5.05 5.55 12.80
CA LEU A 826 5.28 6.91 12.28
C LEU A 826 3.97 7.70 12.17
N TYR A 827 2.93 7.10 11.60
CA TYR A 827 1.63 7.74 11.40
C TYR A 827 0.90 7.98 12.72
N CYS A 828 1.12 7.14 13.74
CA CYS A 828 0.69 7.43 15.11
C CYS A 828 1.30 8.75 15.62
N ALA A 829 2.64 8.84 15.67
CA ALA A 829 3.36 10.02 16.16
C ALA A 829 3.02 11.29 15.37
N ALA A 830 2.92 11.18 14.04
CA ALA A 830 2.53 12.28 13.18
C ALA A 830 1.08 12.74 13.41
N THR A 831 0.15 11.84 13.75
CA THR A 831 -1.23 12.23 14.10
C THR A 831 -1.27 12.97 15.44
N ASP A 832 -0.53 12.47 16.43
CA ASP A 832 -0.40 13.10 17.75
C ASP A 832 0.14 14.53 17.64
N ILE A 833 1.21 14.73 16.84
CA ILE A 833 1.78 16.05 16.54
C ILE A 833 0.84 16.91 15.71
N ALA A 834 0.15 16.36 14.70
CA ALA A 834 -0.83 17.10 13.90
C ALA A 834 -1.97 17.67 14.76
N MET A 835 -2.50 16.89 15.69
CA MET A 835 -3.49 17.36 16.68
C MET A 835 -2.89 18.44 17.60
N ARG A 836 -1.66 18.23 18.09
CA ARG A 836 -1.02 19.10 19.09
C ARG A 836 -0.67 20.49 18.56
N ASP A 837 0.00 20.54 17.42
CA ASP A 837 0.54 21.77 16.83
C ASP A 837 -0.40 22.37 15.75
N ARG A 838 -1.51 21.66 15.43
CA ARG A 838 -2.45 21.98 14.34
C ARG A 838 -1.77 21.97 12.97
N ASP A 839 -0.91 20.97 12.76
CA ASP A 839 -0.10 20.83 11.55
C ASP A 839 -0.93 20.26 10.39
N GLU A 840 -1.49 21.19 9.61
CA GLU A 840 -2.27 20.93 8.40
C GLU A 840 -1.51 20.12 7.32
N SER A 841 -0.16 20.18 7.30
CA SER A 841 0.67 19.46 6.33
C SER A 841 0.79 17.98 6.70
N TYR A 842 1.04 17.72 7.98
CA TYR A 842 0.99 16.37 8.55
C TYR A 842 -0.42 15.78 8.39
N ALA A 843 -1.47 16.52 8.74
CA ALA A 843 -2.86 16.04 8.64
C ALA A 843 -3.27 15.67 7.20
N ASN A 844 -2.94 16.51 6.22
CA ASN A 844 -3.17 16.19 4.80
C ASN A 844 -2.49 14.88 4.37
N THR A 845 -1.23 14.73 4.77
CA THR A 845 -0.40 13.57 4.49
C THR A 845 -1.01 12.30 5.08
N LEU A 846 -1.43 12.36 6.35
CA LEU A 846 -2.08 11.25 7.03
C LEU A 846 -3.39 10.83 6.34
N TYR A 847 -4.25 11.79 5.96
CA TYR A 847 -5.49 11.46 5.25
C TYR A 847 -5.25 10.85 3.87
N ARG A 848 -4.23 11.33 3.13
CA ARG A 848 -3.85 10.81 1.80
C ARG A 848 -3.30 9.39 1.87
N ILE A 849 -2.38 9.14 2.80
CA ILE A 849 -1.81 7.79 3.02
C ILE A 849 -2.90 6.84 3.54
N TRP A 850 -3.78 7.29 4.45
CA TRP A 850 -4.87 6.45 4.97
C TRP A 850 -5.79 6.00 3.84
N ASP A 851 -6.15 6.91 2.94
CA ASP A 851 -6.99 6.61 1.78
C ASP A 851 -6.33 5.58 0.84
N ASN A 852 -5.06 5.77 0.46
CA ASN A 852 -4.31 4.78 -0.32
C ASN A 852 -4.31 3.39 0.36
N VAL A 853 -4.09 3.34 1.68
CA VAL A 853 -4.04 2.09 2.44
C VAL A 853 -5.40 1.40 2.50
N THR A 854 -6.47 2.09 2.94
CA THR A 854 -7.81 1.48 3.07
C THR A 854 -8.41 1.08 1.74
N ASN A 855 -8.14 1.87 0.69
CA ASN A 855 -8.80 1.72 -0.59
C ASN A 855 -8.04 0.82 -1.57
N ARG A 856 -6.77 0.48 -1.29
CA ARG A 856 -5.93 -0.29 -2.23
C ARG A 856 -5.00 -1.34 -1.61
N LYS A 857 -4.66 -1.27 -0.30
CA LYS A 857 -3.57 -2.08 0.29
C LYS A 857 -3.91 -2.83 1.58
N MET A 858 -5.18 -2.83 1.99
CA MET A 858 -5.67 -3.49 3.19
C MET A 858 -6.48 -4.74 2.81
N TYR A 859 -6.23 -5.88 3.46
CA TYR A 859 -7.04 -7.09 3.26
C TYR A 859 -8.39 -6.96 3.99
N LEU A 860 -9.41 -7.71 3.55
CA LEU A 860 -10.74 -7.73 4.18
C LEU A 860 -10.72 -8.06 5.69
N THR A 861 -9.67 -8.73 6.18
CA THR A 861 -9.45 -9.02 7.60
C THR A 861 -8.93 -7.83 8.42
N GLY A 862 -8.70 -6.67 7.79
CA GLY A 862 -8.08 -5.49 8.43
C GLY A 862 -6.55 -5.60 8.61
N GLY A 863 -5.92 -6.60 8.00
CA GLY A 863 -4.46 -6.76 7.97
C GLY A 863 -3.80 -6.01 6.82
N ILE A 864 -2.48 -5.80 6.91
CA ILE A 864 -1.65 -5.10 5.92
C ILE A 864 -0.33 -5.86 5.71
N GLY A 865 0.06 -6.12 4.47
CA GLY A 865 1.39 -6.68 4.13
C GLY A 865 1.47 -7.39 2.78
N GLN A 866 2.67 -7.44 2.19
CA GLN A 866 2.88 -7.92 0.82
C GLN A 866 2.53 -9.42 0.63
N PRO A 867 1.98 -9.83 -0.53
CA PRO A 867 1.88 -11.24 -0.91
C PRO A 867 3.26 -11.86 -1.12
N GLY A 868 3.63 -12.86 -0.31
CA GLY A 868 4.87 -13.62 -0.51
C GLY A 868 6.17 -12.78 -0.53
N GLY A 869 6.19 -11.65 0.16
CA GLY A 869 7.32 -10.71 0.18
C GLY A 869 7.67 -10.22 1.60
N PRO A 870 8.52 -9.18 1.73
CA PRO A 870 8.86 -8.57 3.02
C PRO A 870 7.66 -7.96 3.75
N GLU A 871 7.90 -7.54 5.00
CA GLU A 871 6.93 -7.13 6.03
C GLU A 871 6.21 -5.78 5.75
N GLY A 872 6.18 -5.37 4.48
CA GLY A 872 5.77 -4.04 4.01
C GLY A 872 4.50 -4.02 3.18
N PHE A 873 4.09 -2.81 2.79
CA PHE A 873 3.02 -2.60 1.82
C PHE A 873 3.39 -3.13 0.44
N ALA A 874 2.40 -3.69 -0.26
CA ALA A 874 2.49 -4.06 -1.67
C ALA A 874 2.26 -2.84 -2.59
N GLY A 875 2.21 -3.07 -3.90
CA GLY A 875 1.60 -2.15 -4.87
C GLY A 875 0.09 -1.97 -4.65
N ASP A 876 -0.50 -1.01 -5.36
CA ASP A 876 -1.93 -0.75 -5.31
C ASP A 876 -2.73 -1.95 -5.85
N TYR A 877 -3.66 -2.48 -5.04
CA TYR A 877 -4.49 -3.65 -5.30
C TYR A 877 -3.75 -5.01 -5.32
N GLU A 878 -2.48 -5.08 -4.92
CA GLU A 878 -1.70 -6.33 -4.83
C GLU A 878 -2.06 -7.14 -3.56
N LEU A 879 -3.27 -7.71 -3.53
CA LEU A 879 -3.86 -8.37 -2.36
C LEU A 879 -3.89 -9.90 -2.47
N GLY A 880 -2.76 -10.50 -2.85
CA GLY A 880 -2.59 -11.95 -2.95
C GLY A 880 -2.73 -12.70 -1.61
N ASN A 881 -3.68 -13.65 -1.55
CA ASN A 881 -4.16 -14.26 -0.30
C ASN A 881 -3.16 -15.09 0.53
N GLY A 882 -2.00 -15.46 -0.02
CA GLY A 882 -0.85 -15.99 0.73
C GLY A 882 -0.06 -14.91 1.48
N CYS A 883 -0.76 -13.91 2.05
CA CYS A 883 -0.21 -12.62 2.43
C CYS A 883 0.63 -12.62 3.72
N TYR A 884 1.47 -11.59 3.86
CA TYR A 884 2.19 -11.29 5.09
C TYR A 884 1.21 -10.88 6.20
N ALA A 885 0.45 -9.79 6.04
CA ALA A 885 -0.61 -9.36 6.98
C ALA A 885 -0.21 -9.49 8.47
N GLU A 886 0.91 -8.84 8.85
CA GLU A 886 1.54 -9.04 10.16
C GLU A 886 0.60 -8.66 11.31
N THR A 887 0.64 -9.43 12.41
CA THR A 887 -0.11 -9.08 13.62
C THR A 887 0.27 -7.69 14.16
N CYS A 888 1.56 -7.32 14.14
CA CYS A 888 1.97 -5.98 14.55
C CYS A 888 1.54 -4.89 13.57
N SER A 889 1.40 -5.18 12.27
CA SER A 889 0.95 -4.18 11.29
C SER A 889 -0.54 -3.88 11.48
N GLY A 890 -1.36 -4.89 11.76
CA GLY A 890 -2.75 -4.71 12.17
C GLY A 890 -2.87 -3.91 13.47
N ILE A 891 -2.07 -4.24 14.49
CA ILE A 891 -2.02 -3.48 15.75
C ILE A 891 -1.65 -2.02 15.51
N ALA A 892 -0.57 -1.73 14.77
CA ALA A 892 -0.12 -0.37 14.47
C ALA A 892 -1.16 0.41 13.65
N PHE A 893 -1.85 -0.26 12.72
CA PHE A 893 -2.93 0.35 11.95
C PHE A 893 -4.15 0.67 12.83
N ALA A 894 -4.53 -0.20 13.77
CA ALA A 894 -5.60 0.08 14.74
C ALA A 894 -5.22 1.23 15.70
N MET A 895 -3.97 1.29 16.18
CA MET A 895 -3.45 2.39 16.98
C MET A 895 -3.47 3.73 16.25
N TRP A 896 -3.23 3.72 14.92
CA TRP A 896 -3.32 4.92 14.08
C TRP A 896 -4.77 5.33 13.81
N ASN A 897 -5.64 4.38 13.46
CA ASN A 897 -7.08 4.64 13.30
C ASN A 897 -7.69 5.20 14.59
N HIS A 898 -7.23 4.75 15.76
CA HIS A 898 -7.67 5.33 17.03
C HIS A 898 -7.35 6.82 17.12
N ARG A 899 -6.13 7.24 16.76
CA ARG A 899 -5.74 8.66 16.73
C ARG A 899 -6.51 9.46 15.68
N LEU A 900 -6.78 8.89 14.50
CA LEU A 900 -7.65 9.52 13.51
C LEU A 900 -9.10 9.65 14.00
N HIS A 901 -9.58 8.74 14.84
CA HIS A 901 -10.84 8.93 15.57
C HIS A 901 -10.73 10.06 16.60
N LEU A 902 -9.66 10.14 17.40
CA LEU A 902 -9.44 11.24 18.34
C LEU A 902 -9.37 12.62 17.65
N MET A 903 -8.82 12.68 16.43
CA MET A 903 -8.68 13.91 15.64
C MET A 903 -9.98 14.37 14.95
N THR A 904 -10.99 13.49 14.80
CA THR A 904 -12.17 13.77 13.93
C THR A 904 -13.52 13.47 14.56
N GLY A 905 -13.58 12.60 15.57
CA GLY A 905 -14.80 12.02 16.09
C GLY A 905 -15.55 11.06 15.14
N GLU A 906 -15.03 10.74 13.95
CA GLU A 906 -15.73 9.92 12.94
C GLU A 906 -15.74 8.41 13.25
N SER A 907 -16.83 7.71 12.88
CA SER A 907 -16.98 6.28 13.21
C SER A 907 -16.15 5.35 12.32
N LYS A 908 -15.80 5.78 11.10
CA LYS A 908 -15.16 4.93 10.07
C LYS A 908 -13.83 4.35 10.56
N TYR A 909 -13.12 5.11 11.40
CA TYR A 909 -11.88 4.67 12.02
C TYR A 909 -12.14 3.59 13.11
N ALA A 910 -13.24 3.70 13.85
CA ALA A 910 -13.68 2.67 14.81
C ALA A 910 -14.22 1.39 14.12
N ASP A 911 -14.78 1.52 12.91
CA ASP A 911 -15.13 0.37 12.05
C ASP A 911 -13.88 -0.42 11.62
N LEU A 912 -12.74 0.25 11.39
CA LEU A 912 -11.47 -0.42 11.07
C LEU A 912 -10.79 -1.03 12.30
N ILE A 913 -10.82 -0.35 13.45
CA ILE A 913 -10.38 -0.94 14.73
C ILE A 913 -11.15 -2.24 15.02
N GLU A 914 -12.48 -2.21 14.87
CA GLU A 914 -13.33 -3.39 14.99
C GLU A 914 -12.90 -4.49 14.00
N ARG A 915 -12.76 -4.15 12.71
CA ARG A 915 -12.41 -5.11 11.67
C ARG A 915 -11.06 -5.79 11.95
N THR A 916 -10.02 -5.02 12.24
CA THR A 916 -8.67 -5.55 12.47
C THR A 916 -8.59 -6.35 13.76
N PHE A 917 -9.19 -5.89 14.86
CA PHE A 917 -9.14 -6.60 16.14
C PHE A 917 -9.89 -7.93 16.12
N TYR A 918 -11.13 -7.97 15.63
CA TYR A 918 -11.92 -9.22 15.60
C TYR A 918 -11.44 -10.25 14.56
N ASN A 919 -10.60 -9.86 13.60
CA ASN A 919 -10.13 -10.73 12.53
C ASN A 919 -8.61 -10.90 12.54
N ASN A 920 -7.83 -9.97 11.98
CA ASN A 920 -6.36 -10.09 11.83
C ASN A 920 -5.59 -10.20 13.16
N MET A 921 -6.01 -9.49 14.21
CA MET A 921 -5.34 -9.59 15.52
C MET A 921 -5.73 -10.87 16.26
N LEU A 922 -7.03 -11.18 16.39
CA LEU A 922 -7.46 -12.42 17.07
C LEU A 922 -7.06 -13.68 16.32
N SER A 923 -6.92 -13.66 14.98
CA SER A 923 -6.37 -14.82 14.24
C SER A 923 -4.94 -15.15 14.65
N ALA A 924 -4.20 -14.18 15.18
CA ALA A 924 -2.81 -14.39 15.54
C ALA A 924 -2.61 -15.23 16.80
N LEU A 925 -3.60 -15.36 17.69
CA LEU A 925 -3.46 -16.07 18.97
C LEU A 925 -4.23 -17.40 18.96
N SER A 926 -3.66 -18.47 19.56
CA SER A 926 -4.41 -19.72 19.79
C SER A 926 -5.52 -19.50 20.81
N VAL A 927 -6.55 -20.36 20.79
CA VAL A 927 -7.66 -20.27 21.75
C VAL A 927 -7.16 -20.44 23.20
N GLU A 928 -6.09 -21.20 23.37
CA GLU A 928 -5.36 -21.50 24.60
C GLU A 928 -4.31 -20.44 24.99
N GLY A 929 -3.98 -19.49 24.09
CA GLY A 929 -3.06 -18.39 24.35
C GLY A 929 -1.56 -18.73 24.32
N ASP A 930 -1.18 -19.95 23.92
CA ASP A 930 0.20 -20.48 23.96
C ASP A 930 0.93 -20.45 22.60
N ARG A 931 0.24 -20.18 21.49
CA ARG A 931 0.79 -20.25 20.13
C ARG A 931 0.34 -19.06 19.30
N HIS A 932 1.23 -18.62 18.41
CA HIS A 932 1.12 -17.34 17.74
C HIS A 932 1.25 -17.47 16.21
N TYR A 933 0.69 -16.53 15.47
CA TYR A 933 1.15 -16.18 14.12
C TYR A 933 1.95 -14.89 14.15
N TYR A 934 2.94 -14.85 13.26
CA TYR A 934 3.62 -13.62 12.85
C TYR A 934 2.80 -12.96 11.74
N THR A 935 2.46 -13.76 10.74
CA THR A 935 1.76 -13.39 9.49
C THR A 935 0.44 -14.14 9.37
N ASN A 936 -0.63 -13.45 8.98
CA ASN A 936 -2.02 -13.94 9.01
C ASN A 936 -2.59 -14.09 7.57
N PRO A 937 -2.30 -15.19 6.85
CA PRO A 937 -2.77 -15.40 5.48
C PRO A 937 -4.29 -15.57 5.39
N LEU A 938 -4.87 -15.22 4.23
CA LEU A 938 -6.27 -15.45 3.88
C LEU A 938 -6.48 -16.79 3.13
N GLU A 939 -5.42 -17.38 2.59
CA GLU A 939 -5.40 -18.73 2.03
C GLU A 939 -4.12 -19.48 2.44
N THR A 940 -4.24 -20.74 2.85
CA THR A 940 -3.07 -21.59 3.16
C THR A 940 -3.36 -23.08 3.00
N GLY A 941 -2.36 -23.86 2.57
CA GLY A 941 -2.37 -25.32 2.50
C GLY A 941 -1.85 -26.01 3.77
N GLY A 942 -2.24 -25.53 4.95
CA GLY A 942 -1.77 -26.07 6.23
C GLY A 942 -0.54 -25.38 6.80
N ARG A 943 -0.69 -24.11 7.17
CA ARG A 943 0.16 -23.43 8.15
C ARG A 943 -0.40 -23.64 9.57
N GLU A 944 0.47 -23.59 10.58
CA GLU A 944 0.07 -23.66 12.00
C GLU A 944 0.66 -22.52 12.82
N ARG A 945 -0.04 -22.13 13.90
CA ARG A 945 0.50 -21.24 14.93
C ARG A 945 1.63 -21.93 15.69
N TRP A 946 2.70 -21.20 15.97
CA TRP A 946 3.91 -21.73 16.62
C TRP A 946 3.98 -21.29 18.08
N PRO A 947 4.41 -22.16 19.01
CA PRO A 947 4.92 -21.71 20.30
C PRO A 947 6.30 -21.08 20.08
N TRP A 948 6.55 -19.93 20.70
CA TRP A 948 7.89 -19.34 20.76
C TRP A 948 8.81 -20.35 21.48
N PRO A 949 9.95 -20.81 20.91
CA PRO A 949 10.84 -20.09 20.01
C PRO A 949 10.84 -20.52 18.52
N GLY A 950 9.70 -20.95 17.95
CA GLY A 950 9.60 -21.30 16.51
C GLY A 950 10.01 -20.20 15.50
N HIS A 951 10.18 -18.95 15.95
CA HIS A 951 10.78 -17.84 15.22
C HIS A 951 11.57 -16.98 16.21
N ASP A 952 12.73 -16.45 15.81
CA ASP A 952 13.63 -15.71 16.72
C ASP A 952 13.14 -14.28 17.01
N CYS A 953 12.54 -13.62 16.03
CA CYS A 953 11.87 -12.33 16.22
C CYS A 953 10.47 -12.56 16.84
N ALA A 954 10.24 -11.95 18.01
CA ALA A 954 9.07 -12.17 18.86
C ALA A 954 8.22 -10.90 19.08
N CYS A 955 8.23 -9.99 18.10
CA CYS A 955 7.36 -8.82 18.08
C CYS A 955 5.89 -9.20 18.30
N CYS A 956 5.35 -10.16 17.55
CA CYS A 956 3.93 -10.50 17.59
C CYS A 956 3.44 -11.02 18.96
N PRO A 957 4.08 -12.02 19.61
CA PRO A 957 3.70 -12.43 20.97
C PRO A 957 3.78 -11.30 22.00
N SER A 958 4.86 -10.52 21.99
CA SER A 958 5.06 -9.42 22.95
C SER A 958 4.13 -8.23 22.72
N ASN A 959 3.71 -7.97 21.48
CA ASN A 959 2.75 -6.91 21.14
C ASN A 959 1.29 -7.33 21.45
N LEU A 960 0.93 -8.60 21.21
CA LEU A 960 -0.39 -9.13 21.55
C LEU A 960 -0.71 -9.00 23.05
N VAL A 961 0.23 -9.33 23.93
CA VAL A 961 -0.03 -9.28 25.38
C VAL A 961 -0.30 -7.87 25.91
N ARG A 962 0.26 -6.82 25.28
CA ARG A 962 0.00 -5.43 25.66
C ARG A 962 -1.35 -4.91 25.17
N VAL A 963 -1.72 -5.23 23.92
CA VAL A 963 -2.98 -4.75 23.31
C VAL A 963 -4.20 -5.45 23.90
N ILE A 964 -4.15 -6.77 24.11
CA ILE A 964 -5.31 -7.51 24.66
C ILE A 964 -5.64 -7.05 26.09
N SER A 965 -4.64 -6.70 26.91
CA SER A 965 -4.87 -6.12 28.24
C SER A 965 -5.46 -4.71 28.20
N ALA A 966 -5.20 -3.91 27.15
CA ALA A 966 -5.69 -2.53 27.02
C ALA A 966 -6.93 -2.39 26.09
N ILE A 967 -7.53 -3.50 25.65
CA ILE A 967 -8.57 -3.53 24.62
C ILE A 967 -9.81 -2.68 24.97
N SER A 968 -10.09 -2.49 26.26
CA SER A 968 -11.22 -1.71 26.75
C SER A 968 -11.10 -0.21 26.52
N GLY A 969 -9.89 0.35 26.35
CA GLY A 969 -9.68 1.78 26.07
C GLY A 969 -10.20 2.22 24.70
N TYR A 970 -10.46 1.28 23.79
CA TYR A 970 -11.08 1.54 22.49
C TYR A 970 -12.62 1.59 22.56
N THR A 971 -13.23 1.29 23.72
CA THR A 971 -14.69 1.14 23.86
C THR A 971 -15.44 2.47 23.77
N TYR A 972 -14.89 3.54 24.34
CA TYR A 972 -15.52 4.85 24.44
C TYR A 972 -14.53 5.98 24.13
N SER A 973 -15.06 7.10 23.67
CA SER A 973 -14.38 8.40 23.66
C SER A 973 -15.35 9.48 24.14
N GLN A 974 -14.85 10.58 24.67
CA GLN A 974 -15.66 11.65 25.24
C GLN A 974 -15.25 13.05 24.77
N SER A 975 -16.15 14.00 24.97
CA SER A 975 -15.91 15.45 24.94
C SER A 975 -16.89 16.09 25.95
N GLU A 976 -16.72 17.37 26.28
CA GLU A 976 -17.37 18.08 27.41
C GLU A 976 -18.79 17.61 27.80
N ASP A 977 -19.71 17.51 26.83
CA ASP A 977 -21.09 17.07 27.02
C ASP A 977 -21.50 15.84 26.14
N VAL A 978 -20.54 15.08 25.60
CA VAL A 978 -20.82 13.96 24.66
C VAL A 978 -20.00 12.71 24.96
N ILE A 979 -20.69 11.59 25.19
CA ILE A 979 -20.09 10.24 25.21
C ILE A 979 -20.29 9.57 23.84
N ARG A 980 -19.25 8.94 23.30
CA ARG A 980 -19.30 8.12 22.08
C ARG A 980 -19.07 6.64 22.43
N VAL A 981 -19.98 5.78 22.02
CA VAL A 981 -19.86 4.32 22.15
C VAL A 981 -19.27 3.76 20.85
N ASN A 982 -18.00 3.38 20.92
CA ASN A 982 -17.18 3.02 19.76
C ASN A 982 -17.06 1.51 19.56
N GLN A 983 -17.04 0.71 20.64
CA GLN A 983 -17.06 -0.76 20.55
C GLN A 983 -18.18 -1.37 21.39
N TYR A 984 -18.78 -2.43 20.87
CA TYR A 984 -19.85 -3.18 21.53
C TYR A 984 -19.27 -4.43 22.18
N LEU A 985 -19.26 -4.45 23.52
CA LEU A 985 -18.75 -5.55 24.33
C LEU A 985 -19.28 -5.43 25.76
N THR A 986 -19.50 -6.56 26.43
CA THR A 986 -20.03 -6.62 27.79
C THR A 986 -19.09 -5.89 28.75
N SER A 987 -19.51 -4.73 29.25
CA SER A 987 -18.62 -3.80 29.96
C SER A 987 -19.37 -2.89 30.93
N ARG A 988 -18.61 -2.29 31.84
CA ARG A 988 -19.03 -1.14 32.64
C ARG A 988 -17.93 -0.09 32.56
N GLY A 989 -18.21 1.02 31.87
CA GLY A 989 -17.34 2.19 31.83
C GLY A 989 -17.77 3.23 32.85
N GLU A 990 -16.82 3.88 33.49
CA GLU A 990 -17.02 5.12 34.27
C GLU A 990 -16.46 6.28 33.43
N LEU A 991 -17.27 7.30 33.18
CA LEU A 991 -16.93 8.44 32.32
C LEU A 991 -17.18 9.75 33.08
N LEU A 992 -16.43 10.81 32.76
CA LEU A 992 -16.53 12.09 33.46
C LEU A 992 -16.98 13.19 32.50
N LEU A 993 -18.21 13.69 32.68
CA LEU A 993 -18.76 14.83 31.94
C LEU A 993 -18.84 16.04 32.87
N GLY A 994 -17.85 16.93 32.77
CA GLY A 994 -17.68 18.03 33.72
C GLY A 994 -17.45 17.51 35.13
N GLU A 995 -18.36 17.83 36.06
CA GLU A 995 -18.36 17.31 37.44
C GLU A 995 -19.25 16.06 37.64
N ASN A 996 -19.97 15.59 36.61
CA ASN A 996 -20.90 14.46 36.73
C ASN A 996 -20.24 13.15 36.27
N THR A 997 -20.08 12.18 37.18
CA THR A 997 -19.67 10.82 36.81
C THR A 997 -20.84 10.08 36.18
N VAL A 998 -20.67 9.63 34.94
CA VAL A 998 -21.66 8.86 34.18
C VAL A 998 -21.14 7.44 33.97
N VAL A 999 -21.84 6.46 34.53
CA VAL A 999 -21.54 5.05 34.32
C VAL A 999 -22.40 4.51 33.17
N LEU A 1000 -21.77 3.86 32.19
CA LEU A 1000 -22.45 3.11 31.13
C LEU A 1000 -22.19 1.61 31.28
N SER A 1001 -23.27 0.83 31.41
CA SER A 1001 -23.21 -0.63 31.52
C SER A 1001 -23.80 -1.30 30.28
N GLN A 1002 -22.96 -1.99 29.50
CA GLN A 1002 -23.35 -2.71 28.28
C GLN A 1002 -23.62 -4.20 28.56
N GLU A 1003 -24.79 -4.69 28.14
CA GLU A 1003 -25.16 -6.11 28.06
C GLU A 1003 -25.38 -6.49 26.58
N THR A 1004 -24.66 -7.48 26.06
CA THR A 1004 -24.78 -7.98 24.67
C THR A 1004 -24.09 -9.35 24.51
N ARG A 1005 -24.39 -10.12 23.45
CA ARG A 1005 -23.55 -11.26 23.00
C ARG A 1005 -22.71 -10.93 21.77
N TYR A 1006 -22.52 -9.65 21.44
CA TYR A 1006 -21.61 -9.20 20.38
C TYR A 1006 -20.22 -9.87 20.51
N PRO A 1007 -19.60 -10.34 19.42
CA PRO A 1007 -19.98 -10.18 18.00
C PRO A 1007 -20.98 -11.22 17.46
N TRP A 1008 -21.53 -12.09 18.31
CA TRP A 1008 -22.40 -13.19 17.88
C TRP A 1008 -23.83 -12.75 17.56
N ASP A 1009 -24.31 -11.71 18.24
CA ASP A 1009 -25.62 -11.12 18.04
C ASP A 1009 -25.53 -9.58 18.06
N GLY A 1010 -26.53 -8.92 17.48
CA GLY A 1010 -26.57 -7.46 17.29
C GLY A 1010 -27.45 -6.71 18.27
N GLY A 1011 -28.02 -7.39 19.28
CA GLY A 1011 -28.73 -6.76 20.38
C GLY A 1011 -27.75 -6.20 21.41
N ILE A 1012 -27.75 -4.89 21.57
CA ILE A 1012 -27.00 -4.17 22.59
C ILE A 1012 -27.99 -3.46 23.52
N ARG A 1013 -27.84 -3.71 24.81
CA ARG A 1013 -28.54 -3.00 25.88
C ARG A 1013 -27.52 -2.15 26.62
N ILE A 1014 -27.78 -0.84 26.78
CA ILE A 1014 -26.92 0.06 27.56
C ILE A 1014 -27.77 0.71 28.65
N THR A 1015 -27.45 0.42 29.91
CA THR A 1015 -28.06 1.07 31.07
C THR A 1015 -27.21 2.29 31.43
N VAL A 1016 -27.85 3.46 31.54
CA VAL A 1016 -27.23 4.76 31.80
C VAL A 1016 -27.40 5.09 33.29
N LEU A 1017 -26.29 5.38 33.96
CA LEU A 1017 -26.20 5.52 35.40
C LEU A 1017 -25.39 6.77 35.75
N PRO A 1018 -25.93 7.98 35.53
CA PRO A 1018 -25.29 9.20 35.99
C PRO A 1018 -25.43 9.34 37.51
N GLU A 1019 -24.47 10.03 38.14
CA GLU A 1019 -24.55 10.38 39.56
C GLU A 1019 -25.62 11.45 39.81
N GLN A 1020 -25.70 12.44 38.91
CA GLN A 1020 -26.71 13.51 38.93
C GLN A 1020 -27.54 13.50 37.63
N GLU A 1021 -28.82 13.86 37.71
CA GLU A 1021 -29.66 14.05 36.53
C GLU A 1021 -29.22 15.30 35.75
N SER A 1022 -28.68 15.12 34.54
CA SER A 1022 -28.20 16.22 33.68
C SER A 1022 -28.50 15.97 32.20
N GLU A 1023 -28.47 17.04 31.39
CA GLU A 1023 -28.50 16.92 29.93
C GLU A 1023 -27.09 16.60 29.40
N PHE A 1024 -26.99 15.58 28.55
CA PHE A 1024 -25.80 15.29 27.73
C PHE A 1024 -26.16 14.42 26.53
N GLU A 1025 -25.22 14.25 25.61
CA GLU A 1025 -25.40 13.44 24.40
C GLU A 1025 -24.69 12.08 24.50
N ILE A 1026 -25.40 11.01 24.12
CA ILE A 1026 -24.79 9.70 23.85
C ILE A 1026 -24.84 9.44 22.34
N LYS A 1027 -23.66 9.29 21.72
CA LYS A 1027 -23.48 8.92 20.31
C LYS A 1027 -23.21 7.41 20.20
N LEU A 1028 -24.06 6.68 19.50
CA LEU A 1028 -23.93 5.23 19.29
C LEU A 1028 -23.39 4.93 17.88
N ARG A 1029 -22.25 4.25 17.74
CA ARG A 1029 -21.74 3.86 16.41
C ARG A 1029 -22.74 2.91 15.74
N ILE A 1030 -23.14 3.21 14.51
CA ILE A 1030 -23.77 2.26 13.62
C ILE A 1030 -22.67 1.71 12.70
N PRO A 1031 -22.27 0.44 12.83
CA PRO A 1031 -21.12 -0.07 12.09
C PRO A 1031 -21.31 0.00 10.58
N GLY A 1032 -20.22 0.17 9.81
CA GLY A 1032 -20.26 0.17 8.35
C GLY A 1032 -21.00 -1.04 7.76
N TRP A 1033 -20.76 -2.23 8.31
CA TRP A 1033 -21.38 -3.48 7.85
C TRP A 1033 -22.90 -3.49 8.03
N ALA A 1034 -23.43 -2.78 9.03
CA ALA A 1034 -24.87 -2.57 9.24
C ALA A 1034 -25.46 -1.48 8.30
N ARG A 1035 -24.60 -0.72 7.61
CA ARG A 1035 -24.91 0.35 6.65
C ARG A 1035 -24.59 -0.03 5.20
N ASN A 1036 -24.51 -1.33 4.91
CA ASN A 1036 -24.17 -1.88 3.58
C ASN A 1036 -22.75 -1.53 3.06
N GLN A 1037 -21.79 -1.27 3.94
CA GLN A 1037 -20.37 -1.05 3.62
C GLN A 1037 -19.47 -2.02 4.41
N PRO A 1038 -18.77 -3.01 3.79
CA PRO A 1038 -17.96 -3.97 4.53
C PRO A 1038 -16.86 -3.30 5.36
N VAL A 1039 -16.10 -2.40 4.74
CA VAL A 1039 -15.08 -1.54 5.38
C VAL A 1039 -15.17 -0.15 4.74
N PRO A 1040 -14.71 0.92 5.43
CA PRO A 1040 -14.61 2.24 4.83
C PRO A 1040 -13.87 2.20 3.47
N GLY A 1041 -14.41 2.95 2.50
CA GLY A 1041 -13.94 2.96 1.13
C GLY A 1041 -14.81 2.12 0.17
N ASN A 1042 -14.18 1.74 -0.95
CA ASN A 1042 -14.77 1.02 -2.08
C ASN A 1042 -13.98 -0.25 -2.47
N LEU A 1043 -12.85 -0.55 -1.80
CA LEU A 1043 -11.99 -1.72 -2.10
C LEU A 1043 -12.77 -3.04 -2.04
N TYR A 1044 -13.76 -3.08 -1.14
CA TYR A 1044 -14.68 -4.19 -0.94
C TYR A 1044 -16.11 -3.68 -0.93
N ARG A 1045 -17.01 -4.38 -1.63
CA ARG A 1045 -18.47 -4.15 -1.55
C ARG A 1045 -19.21 -5.46 -1.35
N TYR A 1046 -20.45 -5.36 -0.87
CA TYR A 1046 -21.36 -6.50 -0.88
C TYR A 1046 -21.92 -6.78 -2.28
N LEU A 1047 -22.37 -8.03 -2.51
CA LEU A 1047 -23.15 -8.38 -3.71
C LEU A 1047 -24.62 -7.95 -3.61
N ASP A 1048 -25.14 -7.86 -2.39
CA ASP A 1048 -26.49 -7.45 -2.04
C ASP A 1048 -26.47 -6.14 -1.23
N SER A 1049 -27.58 -5.39 -1.22
CA SER A 1049 -27.76 -4.21 -0.35
C SER A 1049 -29.17 -4.20 0.24
N PRO A 1050 -29.51 -5.14 1.15
CA PRO A 1050 -30.84 -5.20 1.75
C PRO A 1050 -31.08 -4.03 2.70
N GLU A 1051 -32.29 -3.49 2.69
CA GLU A 1051 -32.77 -2.50 3.66
C GLU A 1051 -33.25 -3.23 4.92
N LEU A 1052 -32.33 -3.49 5.85
CA LEU A 1052 -32.64 -4.12 7.13
C LEU A 1052 -32.77 -3.04 8.22
N PRO A 1053 -33.85 -3.05 9.02
CA PRO A 1053 -34.08 -2.00 10.01
C PRO A 1053 -33.10 -2.11 11.18
N ILE A 1054 -32.36 -1.02 11.41
CA ILE A 1054 -31.72 -0.76 12.70
C ILE A 1054 -32.82 -0.27 13.64
N VAL A 1055 -32.99 -0.92 14.79
CA VAL A 1055 -34.02 -0.55 15.77
C VAL A 1055 -33.34 0.08 16.97
N LEU A 1056 -33.77 1.29 17.35
CA LEU A 1056 -33.28 2.01 18.53
C LEU A 1056 -34.46 2.40 19.41
N THR A 1057 -34.37 2.09 20.70
CA THR A 1057 -35.32 2.55 21.72
C THR A 1057 -34.60 3.13 22.92
N VAL A 1058 -35.23 4.08 23.62
CA VAL A 1058 -34.82 4.52 24.95
C VAL A 1058 -36.02 4.47 25.88
N ASN A 1059 -35.90 3.77 27.01
CA ASN A 1059 -37.01 3.44 27.91
C ASN A 1059 -38.20 2.82 27.16
N ASP A 1060 -37.89 1.87 26.27
CA ASP A 1060 -38.81 1.16 25.36
C ASP A 1060 -39.59 2.06 24.37
N ASN A 1061 -39.33 3.37 24.33
CA ASN A 1061 -39.86 4.29 23.31
C ASN A 1061 -38.95 4.31 22.08
N ALA A 1062 -39.51 4.16 20.87
CA ALA A 1062 -38.75 4.14 19.62
C ALA A 1062 -38.13 5.51 19.28
N VAL A 1063 -36.87 5.52 18.85
CA VAL A 1063 -36.14 6.71 18.43
C VAL A 1063 -35.78 6.62 16.94
N PRO A 1064 -36.05 7.66 16.12
CA PRO A 1064 -35.63 7.68 14.71
C PRO A 1064 -34.11 7.58 14.54
N VAL A 1065 -33.67 6.55 13.82
CA VAL A 1065 -32.26 6.33 13.47
C VAL A 1065 -31.83 7.32 12.39
N LYS A 1066 -31.34 8.49 12.82
CA LYS A 1066 -30.64 9.46 11.96
C LYS A 1066 -29.14 9.29 12.14
N ILE A 1067 -28.45 8.89 11.06
CA ILE A 1067 -27.03 8.55 11.11
C ILE A 1067 -26.23 9.73 10.56
N HIS A 1068 -25.36 10.30 11.40
CA HIS A 1068 -24.43 11.37 11.03
C HIS A 1068 -23.01 10.91 11.36
N GLU A 1069 -22.11 10.93 10.37
CA GLU A 1069 -20.71 10.48 10.50
C GLU A 1069 -20.54 9.05 11.06
N GLY A 1070 -21.59 8.22 10.87
CA GLY A 1070 -21.69 6.85 11.36
C GLY A 1070 -22.18 6.68 12.80
N TYR A 1071 -22.61 7.76 13.47
CA TYR A 1071 -23.25 7.71 14.80
C TYR A 1071 -24.74 8.05 14.73
N VAL A 1072 -25.52 7.55 15.69
CA VAL A 1072 -26.83 8.11 16.06
C VAL A 1072 -26.68 8.90 17.36
N SER A 1073 -27.13 10.15 17.34
CA SER A 1073 -27.09 11.10 18.46
C SER A 1073 -28.31 11.01 19.37
N LEU A 1074 -28.08 10.85 20.67
CA LEU A 1074 -29.11 10.86 21.73
C LEU A 1074 -28.81 11.95 22.77
N ARG A 1075 -29.12 13.21 22.44
CA ARG A 1075 -29.08 14.33 23.39
C ARG A 1075 -30.39 14.42 24.17
N ARG A 1076 -30.31 14.33 25.49
CA ARG A 1076 -31.47 14.43 26.42
C ARG A 1076 -30.99 14.62 27.85
N ILE A 1077 -31.92 14.98 28.74
CA ILE A 1077 -31.76 14.73 30.17
C ILE A 1077 -31.72 13.22 30.40
N TRP A 1078 -30.66 12.73 31.03
CA TRP A 1078 -30.49 11.33 31.40
C TRP A 1078 -30.70 11.14 32.90
N LYS A 1079 -31.41 10.06 33.24
CA LYS A 1079 -31.70 9.66 34.62
C LYS A 1079 -31.00 8.35 34.93
N ARG A 1080 -30.86 8.06 36.23
CA ARG A 1080 -30.41 6.74 36.69
C ARG A 1080 -31.39 5.67 36.21
N ASP A 1081 -30.82 4.58 35.70
CA ASP A 1081 -31.52 3.42 35.15
C ASP A 1081 -32.29 3.70 33.83
N ASP A 1082 -32.02 4.84 33.18
CA ASP A 1082 -32.42 5.06 31.78
C ASP A 1082 -31.78 3.98 30.89
N LEU A 1083 -32.55 3.49 29.91
CA LEU A 1083 -32.26 2.26 29.22
C LEU A 1083 -32.29 2.41 27.70
N ILE A 1084 -31.12 2.35 27.07
CA ILE A 1084 -30.96 2.26 25.62
C ILE A 1084 -31.06 0.79 25.19
N ARG A 1085 -31.80 0.51 24.11
CA ARG A 1085 -31.67 -0.75 23.35
C ARG A 1085 -31.42 -0.45 21.89
N LEU A 1086 -30.35 -0.99 21.34
CA LEU A 1086 -29.98 -0.93 19.92
C LEU A 1086 -29.97 -2.37 19.36
N THR A 1087 -30.65 -2.57 18.24
CA THR A 1087 -30.60 -3.81 17.46
C THR A 1087 -29.97 -3.54 16.11
N LEU A 1088 -28.75 -4.03 15.92
CA LEU A 1088 -28.04 -4.03 14.64
C LEU A 1088 -28.38 -5.32 13.86
N PRO A 1089 -28.90 -5.24 12.62
CA PRO A 1089 -29.20 -6.43 11.84
C PRO A 1089 -27.90 -7.12 11.39
N MET A 1090 -27.70 -8.39 11.80
CA MET A 1090 -26.55 -9.22 11.40
C MET A 1090 -26.93 -10.34 10.40
N PRO A 1091 -27.21 -10.01 9.13
CA PRO A 1091 -27.34 -11.00 8.06
C PRO A 1091 -26.00 -11.66 7.74
N VAL A 1092 -26.05 -12.79 7.03
CA VAL A 1092 -24.87 -13.32 6.32
C VAL A 1092 -24.71 -12.55 5.02
N ARG A 1093 -23.50 -12.07 4.73
CA ARG A 1093 -23.20 -11.23 3.57
C ARG A 1093 -22.09 -11.82 2.71
N ARG A 1094 -22.18 -11.56 1.40
CA ARG A 1094 -21.16 -11.92 0.40
C ARG A 1094 -20.40 -10.68 -0.02
N VAL A 1095 -19.09 -10.69 0.16
CA VAL A 1095 -18.18 -9.58 -0.17
C VAL A 1095 -17.40 -9.89 -1.44
N ILE A 1096 -17.19 -8.89 -2.29
CA ILE A 1096 -16.31 -8.94 -3.46
C ILE A 1096 -15.29 -7.79 -3.46
N ALA A 1097 -14.09 -8.07 -3.94
CA ALA A 1097 -12.96 -7.15 -4.00
C ALA A 1097 -12.89 -6.39 -5.34
N HIS A 1098 -12.11 -5.29 -5.36
CA HIS A 1098 -11.98 -4.40 -6.52
C HIS A 1098 -11.58 -5.16 -7.80
N PRO A 1099 -12.13 -4.83 -8.98
CA PRO A 1099 -11.74 -5.48 -10.23
C PRO A 1099 -10.24 -5.41 -10.58
N ARG A 1100 -9.49 -4.48 -9.96
CA ARG A 1100 -8.02 -4.37 -10.04
C ARG A 1100 -7.29 -5.31 -9.05
N ALA A 1101 -7.95 -5.77 -7.99
CA ALA A 1101 -7.42 -6.76 -7.03
C ALA A 1101 -7.47 -8.17 -7.63
N ASN A 1102 -6.56 -8.43 -8.57
CA ASN A 1102 -6.59 -9.60 -9.46
C ASN A 1102 -6.65 -10.96 -8.72
N ALA A 1103 -6.11 -11.06 -7.50
CA ALA A 1103 -6.14 -12.28 -6.69
C ALA A 1103 -7.55 -12.70 -6.23
N ASP A 1104 -8.46 -11.74 -6.08
CA ASP A 1104 -9.83 -11.93 -5.61
C ASP A 1104 -10.85 -11.88 -6.77
N LYS A 1105 -10.38 -11.78 -8.02
CA LYS A 1105 -11.20 -11.65 -9.21
C LYS A 1105 -11.96 -12.95 -9.50
N GLY A 1106 -13.29 -12.88 -9.43
CA GLY A 1106 -14.15 -14.07 -9.53
C GLY A 1106 -14.23 -14.88 -8.23
N MET A 1107 -13.78 -14.32 -7.12
CA MET A 1107 -13.91 -14.88 -5.79
C MET A 1107 -15.06 -14.21 -5.01
N VAL A 1108 -15.44 -14.80 -3.89
CA VAL A 1108 -16.38 -14.24 -2.91
C VAL A 1108 -15.94 -14.62 -1.50
N ALA A 1109 -15.94 -13.65 -0.59
CA ALA A 1109 -15.74 -13.86 0.85
C ALA A 1109 -17.07 -13.76 1.59
N VAL A 1110 -17.15 -14.33 2.79
CA VAL A 1110 -18.37 -14.34 3.60
C VAL A 1110 -18.12 -13.67 4.95
N GLU A 1111 -19.06 -12.84 5.39
CA GLU A 1111 -19.04 -12.23 6.72
C GLU A 1111 -20.43 -12.17 7.38
N ARG A 1112 -20.44 -11.98 8.69
CA ARG A 1112 -21.65 -11.68 9.47
C ARG A 1112 -21.28 -10.83 10.68
N GLY A 1113 -21.86 -9.63 10.77
CA GLY A 1113 -21.40 -8.62 11.73
C GLY A 1113 -19.94 -8.24 11.43
N PRO A 1114 -19.09 -8.01 12.45
CA PRO A 1114 -17.68 -7.68 12.23
C PRO A 1114 -16.80 -8.88 11.84
N LEU A 1115 -17.33 -10.11 11.87
CA LEU A 1115 -16.57 -11.34 11.66
C LEU A 1115 -16.54 -11.74 10.18
N VAL A 1116 -15.33 -11.82 9.62
CA VAL A 1116 -15.02 -12.54 8.37
C VAL A 1116 -15.02 -14.04 8.67
N TYR A 1117 -15.45 -14.87 7.72
CA TYR A 1117 -15.51 -16.32 7.84
C TYR A 1117 -14.58 -16.99 6.82
N CYS A 1118 -14.15 -18.22 7.13
CA CYS A 1118 -13.35 -19.06 6.25
C CYS A 1118 -13.86 -20.52 6.23
N ALA A 1119 -13.62 -21.21 5.12
CA ALA A 1119 -13.67 -22.66 5.09
C ALA A 1119 -12.34 -23.23 5.63
N GLU A 1120 -12.41 -24.22 6.53
CA GLU A 1120 -11.27 -24.98 7.04
C GLU A 1120 -11.48 -26.47 6.78
N PHE A 1121 -10.40 -27.20 6.45
CA PHE A 1121 -10.40 -28.64 6.15
C PHE A 1121 -11.09 -29.52 7.22
N LYS A 1122 -11.18 -29.04 8.46
CA LYS A 1122 -11.73 -29.78 9.58
C LYS A 1122 -13.24 -29.99 9.51
N ASP A 1123 -13.97 -29.06 8.89
CA ASP A 1123 -15.42 -29.18 8.65
C ASP A 1123 -15.75 -29.43 7.16
N ASN A 1124 -14.76 -29.38 6.25
CA ASN A 1124 -14.96 -29.49 4.80
C ASN A 1124 -14.07 -30.60 4.20
N ALA A 1125 -14.67 -31.75 3.86
CA ALA A 1125 -13.96 -32.96 3.44
C ALA A 1125 -13.59 -33.02 1.93
N ALA A 1126 -13.89 -31.98 1.16
CA ALA A 1126 -13.44 -31.82 -0.21
C ALA A 1126 -12.05 -31.16 -0.27
N GLU A 1127 -11.34 -31.30 -1.38
CA GLU A 1127 -10.11 -30.55 -1.62
C GLU A 1127 -10.38 -29.03 -1.67
N ALA A 1128 -9.44 -28.21 -1.21
CA ALA A 1128 -9.66 -26.76 -1.06
C ALA A 1128 -9.86 -26.01 -2.39
N SER A 1129 -9.45 -26.61 -3.51
CA SER A 1129 -9.76 -26.16 -4.88
C SER A 1129 -11.22 -26.38 -5.29
N GLN A 1130 -11.95 -27.23 -4.56
CA GLN A 1130 -13.36 -27.55 -4.78
C GLN A 1130 -14.32 -26.76 -3.87
N TRP A 1131 -13.82 -26.00 -2.88
CA TRP A 1131 -14.67 -25.20 -1.98
C TRP A 1131 -15.19 -23.95 -2.69
N LYS A 1132 -16.32 -24.07 -3.39
CA LYS A 1132 -16.96 -22.99 -4.16
C LYS A 1132 -18.26 -22.55 -3.50
N LEU A 1133 -18.66 -21.30 -3.71
CA LEU A 1133 -19.93 -20.77 -3.20
C LEU A 1133 -20.69 -20.10 -4.35
N SER A 1134 -21.96 -20.48 -4.57
CA SER A 1134 -22.81 -19.73 -5.51
C SER A 1134 -23.39 -18.48 -4.87
N ASP A 1135 -23.79 -17.51 -5.69
CA ASP A 1135 -24.50 -16.31 -5.21
C ASP A 1135 -25.88 -16.66 -4.61
N THR A 1136 -26.53 -17.68 -5.18
CA THR A 1136 -27.88 -18.16 -4.85
C THR A 1136 -27.94 -19.10 -3.64
N SER A 1137 -26.81 -19.65 -3.18
CA SER A 1137 -26.77 -20.65 -2.11
C SER A 1137 -27.20 -20.07 -0.75
N SER A 1138 -28.04 -20.81 -0.02
CA SER A 1138 -28.49 -20.41 1.31
C SER A 1138 -27.51 -20.87 2.39
N LEU A 1139 -26.96 -19.92 3.16
CA LEU A 1139 -26.10 -20.16 4.31
C LEU A 1139 -26.91 -20.04 5.60
N LYS A 1140 -27.09 -21.15 6.32
CA LYS A 1140 -27.77 -21.21 7.61
C LYS A 1140 -26.83 -20.80 8.73
N VAL A 1141 -27.25 -19.84 9.54
CA VAL A 1141 -26.57 -19.43 10.77
C VAL A 1141 -26.88 -20.44 11.89
N GLY A 1142 -25.86 -21.00 12.53
CA GLY A 1142 -26.02 -21.95 13.64
C GLY A 1142 -24.94 -21.79 14.71
N TRP A 1143 -25.34 -21.88 15.98
CA TRP A 1143 -24.40 -21.90 17.12
C TRP A 1143 -23.85 -23.32 17.33
N ARG A 1144 -22.56 -23.42 17.67
CA ARG A 1144 -21.87 -24.68 18.02
C ARG A 1144 -21.08 -24.52 19.31
N ASP A 1145 -21.59 -25.09 20.40
CA ASP A 1145 -20.93 -25.13 21.71
C ASP A 1145 -19.65 -25.99 21.70
N ASP A 1146 -19.56 -26.99 20.81
CA ASP A 1146 -18.41 -27.87 20.66
C ASP A 1146 -17.23 -27.20 19.91
N LEU A 1147 -17.45 -26.04 19.30
CA LEU A 1147 -16.43 -25.30 18.57
C LEU A 1147 -15.70 -24.31 19.48
N LEU A 1148 -14.64 -24.80 20.14
CA LEU A 1148 -13.58 -23.98 20.76
C LEU A 1148 -14.08 -22.95 21.81
N GLY A 1149 -15.09 -23.33 22.60
CA GLY A 1149 -15.71 -22.47 23.63
C GLY A 1149 -17.07 -21.89 23.24
N GLY A 1150 -17.50 -22.05 21.98
CA GLY A 1150 -18.79 -21.62 21.48
C GLY A 1150 -18.67 -20.56 20.41
N ALA A 1151 -19.18 -20.85 19.22
CA ALA A 1151 -19.13 -19.92 18.09
C ALA A 1151 -20.35 -20.03 17.17
N VAL A 1152 -20.63 -18.95 16.43
CA VAL A 1152 -21.51 -18.97 15.27
C VAL A 1152 -20.77 -19.58 14.08
N THR A 1153 -21.44 -20.48 13.37
CA THR A 1153 -21.00 -21.12 12.12
C THR A 1153 -22.03 -20.91 11.01
N LEU A 1154 -21.59 -20.97 9.76
CA LEU A 1154 -22.43 -20.79 8.57
C LEU A 1154 -22.39 -22.06 7.73
N VAL A 1155 -23.55 -22.69 7.49
CA VAL A 1155 -23.64 -23.98 6.78
C VAL A 1155 -24.48 -23.85 5.52
N GLU A 1156 -23.91 -24.19 4.37
CA GLU A 1156 -24.59 -24.23 3.08
C GLU A 1156 -25.61 -25.37 3.01
N SER A 1157 -26.78 -25.11 2.41
CA SER A 1157 -27.82 -26.12 2.24
C SER A 1157 -27.37 -27.32 1.38
N GLU A 1158 -27.65 -28.55 1.84
CA GLU A 1158 -27.23 -29.82 1.20
C GLU A 1158 -27.69 -30.05 -0.27
N ASN A 1159 -28.49 -29.15 -0.85
CA ASN A 1159 -28.90 -29.17 -2.26
C ASN A 1159 -27.96 -28.38 -3.21
N ALA A 1160 -26.81 -27.88 -2.72
CA ALA A 1160 -25.85 -27.10 -3.50
C ALA A 1160 -25.17 -27.93 -4.60
N ARG A 1161 -25.73 -27.92 -5.81
CA ARG A 1161 -25.33 -28.78 -6.96
C ARG A 1161 -23.87 -28.67 -7.40
N HIS A 1162 -23.19 -27.57 -7.05
CA HIS A 1162 -21.87 -27.21 -7.55
C HIS A 1162 -20.72 -27.76 -6.71
N ASN A 1163 -21.02 -28.23 -5.49
CA ASN A 1163 -20.09 -28.91 -4.59
C ASN A 1163 -20.45 -30.40 -4.59
N HIS A 1164 -19.53 -31.30 -4.97
CA HIS A 1164 -19.80 -32.74 -5.12
C HIS A 1164 -19.92 -33.52 -3.78
N GLN A 1165 -20.31 -32.85 -2.69
CA GLN A 1165 -20.41 -33.37 -1.33
C GLN A 1165 -21.59 -32.71 -0.59
N LYS A 1166 -21.64 -32.83 0.74
CA LYS A 1166 -22.45 -31.92 1.57
C LYS A 1166 -21.98 -30.47 1.38
N GLY A 1167 -22.88 -29.51 1.60
CA GLY A 1167 -22.59 -28.09 1.49
C GLY A 1167 -21.49 -27.61 2.45
N LEU A 1168 -20.79 -26.54 2.07
CA LEU A 1168 -19.69 -25.97 2.85
C LEU A 1168 -20.10 -25.54 4.27
N THR A 1169 -19.17 -25.71 5.22
CA THR A 1169 -19.26 -25.19 6.59
C THR A 1169 -18.16 -24.16 6.81
N LEU A 1170 -18.54 -22.93 7.15
CA LEU A 1170 -17.64 -21.82 7.40
C LEU A 1170 -17.60 -21.48 8.90
N ILE A 1171 -16.38 -21.22 9.40
CA ILE A 1171 -16.12 -20.77 10.77
C ILE A 1171 -15.62 -19.31 10.78
N PRO A 1172 -15.74 -18.57 11.88
CA PRO A 1172 -15.11 -17.25 12.03
C PRO A 1172 -13.61 -17.35 11.80
N TYR A 1173 -13.04 -16.44 11.01
CA TYR A 1173 -11.65 -16.48 10.57
C TYR A 1173 -10.69 -16.66 11.75
N TYR A 1174 -10.84 -15.90 12.83
CA TYR A 1174 -9.91 -15.97 13.96
C TYR A 1174 -9.79 -17.36 14.62
N LEU A 1175 -10.77 -18.25 14.44
CA LEU A 1175 -10.74 -19.62 14.99
C LEU A 1175 -9.98 -20.64 14.13
N TYR A 1176 -9.55 -20.30 12.91
CA TYR A 1176 -8.75 -21.21 12.07
C TYR A 1176 -7.44 -21.63 12.76
N SER A 1177 -6.89 -22.79 12.38
CA SER A 1177 -5.60 -23.33 12.88
C SER A 1177 -5.55 -23.63 14.39
N ASN A 1178 -6.71 -23.84 15.03
CA ASN A 1178 -6.80 -24.38 16.39
C ASN A 1178 -7.12 -25.89 16.42
N ARG A 1179 -7.36 -26.52 15.26
CA ARG A 1179 -7.85 -27.92 15.15
C ARG A 1179 -6.93 -28.86 14.35
N GLY A 1180 -5.66 -28.46 14.22
CA GLY A 1180 -4.59 -29.15 13.52
C GLY A 1180 -4.29 -28.59 12.12
N ARG A 1181 -3.22 -29.12 11.50
CA ARG A 1181 -2.72 -28.72 10.19
C ARG A 1181 -3.63 -29.13 9.03
N GLY A 1182 -4.04 -28.17 8.21
CA GLY A 1182 -4.70 -28.42 6.93
C GLY A 1182 -5.17 -27.14 6.25
N SER A 1183 -5.82 -27.27 5.10
CA SER A 1183 -6.17 -26.14 4.24
C SER A 1183 -7.19 -25.18 4.87
N MET A 1184 -7.08 -23.89 4.54
CA MET A 1184 -8.02 -22.83 4.93
C MET A 1184 -8.13 -21.79 3.80
N ARG A 1185 -9.36 -21.29 3.53
CA ARG A 1185 -9.63 -20.21 2.57
C ARG A 1185 -10.69 -19.24 3.08
N VAL A 1186 -10.40 -17.93 3.05
CA VAL A 1186 -11.38 -16.84 3.22
C VAL A 1186 -12.13 -16.56 1.93
N TRP A 1187 -11.38 -16.42 0.82
CA TRP A 1187 -11.93 -16.21 -0.51
C TRP A 1187 -12.23 -17.56 -1.18
N LEU A 1188 -13.49 -17.76 -1.55
CA LEU A 1188 -13.99 -18.94 -2.24
C LEU A 1188 -14.25 -18.61 -3.72
N PRO A 1189 -13.96 -19.48 -4.70
CA PRO A 1189 -14.34 -19.24 -6.08
C PRO A 1189 -15.86 -19.11 -6.20
N ARG A 1190 -16.30 -17.99 -6.79
CA ARG A 1190 -17.70 -17.60 -6.89
C ARG A 1190 -18.37 -18.31 -8.07
N VAL A 1191 -19.50 -18.96 -7.83
CA VAL A 1191 -20.36 -19.49 -8.90
C VAL A 1191 -21.49 -18.49 -9.13
N ALA A 1192 -21.28 -17.58 -10.08
CA ALA A 1192 -22.38 -16.81 -10.66
C ALA A 1192 -23.22 -17.73 -11.54
N GLU A 1193 -24.54 -17.77 -11.31
CA GLU A 1193 -25.48 -18.44 -12.20
C GLU A 1193 -26.03 -17.39 -13.18
N GLU A 1194 -26.13 -17.74 -14.47
CA GLU A 1194 -26.71 -16.83 -15.47
C GLU A 1194 -28.18 -16.55 -15.14
N ALA A 1195 -28.58 -15.28 -15.24
CA ALA A 1195 -29.97 -14.87 -15.04
C ALA A 1195 -30.82 -15.32 -16.25
N ASN A 1196 -31.58 -16.41 -16.06
CA ASN A 1196 -32.62 -16.88 -16.98
C ASN A 1196 -33.83 -15.93 -17.03
#